data_AF-A0A2P6VLZ3-F1
#
_entry.id   AF-A0A2P6VLZ3-F1
#
_cell.length_a   1.000
_cell.length_b   1.000
_cell.length_c   1.000
_cell.angle_alpha   90.00
_cell.angle_beta   90.00
_cell.angle_gamma   90.00
#
_symmetry.space_group_name_H-M   'P 1'
#
loop_
_entity.id
_entity.type
_entity.pdbx_description
1 polymer ?
#
loop_
_entity_poly.entity_id
_entity_poly.type
_entity_poly.pdbx_seq_one_letter_code
_entity_poly.pdbx_strand_id
1 'polypeptide(L)'
;MQSLSQAVAPPTTAARLTPASGGAARRLPVARPARGSRLEGVEMAPPDPILGVSEAFKRDTSGDKLNLGVGAYRTEELQPFVLNVVRKAEERMLAANENKEYLPIEGLAAFRKATVELLLGADSPAIKEGRIACLQSLSGTGSLRIGAAFIAKFMPGAAAYISRPTWGNHKNIFADAGVEWKEYSYFDPETIGLDFGGMVADLQAAPEGSVVVLHGCAHNPTGVDPTPEQWEQIADVCVAKKLLPFFDVAYQGFATGSLDADAFAPRYFAQRGIEFAVAQSYSKNLGLYAERVGAISFVLSDKEAADRVLSQLKRIARAVYSNPPIHGARIVSEVVGSEEMFAEWKGEMEEMSGRIKAVRQVLFDELNKLEPNKDWSFILKQVGMFSFTGLSPAQCDHMTNKWHVYMTKDGRLSLAGLNKAKCKYLADAPSSNSHTLQLRIDVFDAAALHGAGPEGRARAERTAACCGGAVERSIGFPGVHTPVSGSSAPEPPAYRAFVDFKFVRDNVEAVAANCAARLSCADPQRVATLYEEYVAAQQETDRLRAARNENSGAMKGKLEPEARAALIEKGKGIKEELEGLEARLAALDAELQREGQRLPNMTHPDVPIGGEDVSTQLQLVGQKQSFAFEPKDHLQLGEDLDLIDFETGGVVSGAKFYYLRNEAALLELALVNYTMHKVVAAGFTPMMTPDLVRESVFEKCGFQPRAENTQIYSVKDSAMCLTGTAEIPLGGAYMDAILPAEQLPIRMAAFGHCFRTEAGAAGAASKGLYRVHQFSKVEMFVVCTPEQSDALHQQLLELEVGMYAELGLHFQVLDMASHDLGAPAYRKFDIEAWMPGMGRYGEISSASNCTDYQARRLNIRYRPQPPPAAEGDAAAGAPEGKKGGKKKGGPAKAPTQFAHTLNATACAVPRMIVAILENYQQEDGSVVVPEALRLYMMGIDVIRPKKKINKAA
;
A
#
# COMPACT_ATOMS: atom_id res chain seq x y z
N MET A 1 7.00 67.20 -0.22
CA MET A 1 7.55 67.13 -1.60
C MET A 1 7.90 65.69 -1.90
N GLN A 2 7.68 65.11 -3.07
CA GLN A 2 6.71 65.26 -4.14
C GLN A 2 6.89 63.98 -4.99
N SER A 3 5.83 63.59 -5.67
CA SER A 3 5.62 62.29 -6.30
C SER A 3 5.93 62.29 -7.81
N LEU A 4 5.87 61.09 -8.41
CA LEU A 4 5.46 60.81 -9.81
C LEU A 4 6.47 61.26 -10.91
N SER A 5 6.54 60.72 -12.14
CA SER A 5 5.97 59.59 -12.90
C SER A 5 6.42 59.75 -14.37
N GLN A 6 5.91 58.88 -15.26
CA GLN A 6 5.76 59.00 -16.73
C GLN A 6 6.88 58.39 -17.58
N ALA A 7 6.65 57.38 -18.44
CA ALA A 7 5.64 57.12 -19.49
C ALA A 7 5.99 57.78 -20.83
N VAL A 8 6.02 57.01 -21.93
CA VAL A 8 5.73 57.50 -23.29
C VAL A 8 5.24 56.35 -24.21
N ALA A 9 4.16 56.62 -24.94
CA ALA A 9 3.81 56.13 -26.28
C ALA A 9 3.30 57.37 -27.09
N PRO A 10 2.89 57.28 -28.37
CA PRO A 10 3.48 56.75 -29.61
C PRO A 10 3.67 57.90 -30.67
N PRO A 11 3.93 57.64 -31.99
CA PRO A 11 2.83 57.71 -32.97
C PRO A 11 3.00 56.83 -34.26
N THR A 12 2.08 57.03 -35.20
CA THR A 12 1.54 56.17 -36.28
C THR A 12 2.17 56.29 -37.70
N THR A 13 2.01 55.19 -38.46
CA THR A 13 1.74 55.01 -39.93
C THR A 13 2.78 55.16 -41.06
N ALA A 14 2.76 54.08 -41.88
CA ALA A 14 2.78 53.98 -43.36
C ALA A 14 4.11 53.70 -44.10
N ALA A 15 4.23 52.49 -44.67
CA ALA A 15 4.39 52.26 -46.12
C ALA A 15 4.31 50.76 -46.47
N ARG A 16 3.51 50.43 -47.50
CA ARG A 16 3.41 49.11 -48.15
C ARG A 16 4.69 48.76 -48.89
N LEU A 17 5.03 47.47 -48.98
CA LEU A 17 5.71 46.86 -50.14
C LEU A 17 5.55 45.32 -50.11
N THR A 18 5.00 44.76 -51.19
CA THR A 18 5.15 43.37 -51.66
C THR A 18 5.33 43.45 -53.19
N PRO A 19 5.74 42.38 -53.91
CA PRO A 19 6.43 41.15 -53.52
C PRO A 19 7.66 40.85 -54.41
N ALA A 20 8.53 39.92 -54.00
CA ALA A 20 9.41 39.21 -54.93
C ALA A 20 9.57 37.74 -54.53
N SER A 21 9.26 36.88 -55.49
CA SER A 21 9.24 35.43 -55.49
C SER A 21 10.62 34.79 -55.51
N GLY A 22 10.72 33.61 -54.90
CA GLY A 22 11.51 32.50 -55.44
C GLY A 22 13.00 32.47 -55.08
N GLY A 23 13.32 31.94 -53.90
CA GLY A 23 14.67 31.51 -53.55
C GLY A 23 14.59 30.41 -52.50
N ALA A 24 14.97 29.18 -52.87
CA ALA A 24 14.90 28.00 -52.03
C ALA A 24 15.78 28.15 -50.77
N ALA A 25 15.17 28.47 -49.64
CA ALA A 25 15.81 28.33 -48.34
C ALA A 25 15.81 26.85 -47.94
N ARG A 26 17.01 26.28 -47.81
CA ARG A 26 17.26 24.96 -47.19
C ARG A 26 16.45 24.86 -45.89
N ARG A 27 15.40 24.04 -45.88
CA ARG A 27 14.76 23.60 -44.63
C ARG A 27 15.78 22.77 -43.86
N LEU A 28 16.20 23.28 -42.70
CA LEU A 28 16.77 22.40 -41.67
C LEU A 28 15.70 21.36 -41.32
N PRO A 29 16.03 20.06 -41.24
CA PRO A 29 15.05 19.05 -40.86
C PRO A 29 14.65 19.34 -39.40
N VAL A 30 13.39 19.73 -39.20
CA VAL A 30 12.78 19.74 -37.88
C VAL A 30 12.65 18.28 -37.48
N ALA A 31 13.57 17.80 -36.64
CA ALA A 31 13.47 16.48 -36.05
C ALA A 31 12.17 16.41 -35.25
N ARG A 32 11.22 15.59 -35.69
CA ARG A 32 10.09 15.15 -34.88
C ARG A 32 10.64 14.64 -33.55
N PRO A 33 10.13 15.07 -32.38
CA PRO A 33 10.44 14.37 -31.14
C PRO A 33 9.94 12.93 -31.31
N ALA A 34 10.86 11.96 -31.24
CA ALA A 34 10.50 10.55 -31.30
C ALA A 34 9.48 10.27 -30.19
N ARG A 35 8.29 9.76 -30.56
CA ARG A 35 7.29 9.22 -29.64
C ARG A 35 7.72 7.85 -29.12
N GLY A 36 8.97 7.74 -28.68
CA GLY A 36 9.49 6.56 -27.99
C GLY A 36 9.75 6.92 -26.55
N SER A 37 9.33 6.08 -25.61
CA SER A 37 9.88 6.17 -24.26
C SER A 37 11.40 6.00 -24.39
N ARG A 38 12.19 6.79 -23.67
CA ARG A 38 13.64 6.51 -23.54
C ARG A 38 13.91 5.12 -22.91
N LEU A 39 12.85 4.50 -22.37
CA LEU A 39 12.82 3.18 -21.77
C LEU A 39 11.97 2.20 -22.59
N GLU A 40 11.63 2.50 -23.84
CA GLU A 40 10.83 1.60 -24.70
C GLU A 40 11.48 0.22 -24.90
N GLY A 41 12.81 0.14 -24.77
CA GLY A 41 13.56 -1.13 -24.78
C GLY A 41 13.68 -1.81 -23.42
N VAL A 42 13.04 -1.33 -22.36
CA VAL A 42 13.04 -2.01 -21.05
C VAL A 42 12.00 -3.13 -21.10
N GLU A 43 12.48 -4.37 -21.10
CA GLU A 43 11.64 -5.56 -21.13
C GLU A 43 10.89 -5.75 -19.80
N MET A 44 9.66 -6.26 -19.88
CA MET A 44 8.88 -6.64 -18.70
C MET A 44 9.52 -7.86 -18.03
N ALA A 45 9.87 -7.72 -16.76
CA ALA A 45 10.45 -8.82 -15.98
C ALA A 45 9.44 -9.97 -15.80
N PRO A 46 9.90 -11.24 -15.78
CA PRO A 46 9.03 -12.37 -15.49
C PRO A 46 8.45 -12.29 -14.07
N PRO A 47 7.23 -12.82 -13.82
CA PRO A 47 6.63 -12.86 -12.48
C PRO A 47 7.49 -13.62 -11.46
N ASP A 48 7.57 -13.13 -10.21
CA ASP A 48 8.29 -13.81 -9.14
C ASP A 48 7.59 -15.13 -8.73
N PRO A 49 8.30 -16.27 -8.76
CA PRO A 49 7.71 -17.58 -8.50
C PRO A 49 7.11 -17.77 -7.10
N ILE A 50 7.52 -16.99 -6.09
CA ILE A 50 7.05 -17.10 -4.69
C ILE A 50 5.94 -16.08 -4.42
N LEU A 51 6.07 -14.85 -4.93
CA LEU A 51 5.02 -13.84 -4.78
C LEU A 51 3.75 -14.24 -5.52
N GLY A 52 3.88 -14.84 -6.71
CA GLY A 52 2.74 -15.37 -7.47
C GLY A 52 1.92 -16.41 -6.70
N VAL A 53 2.59 -17.31 -5.96
CA VAL A 53 1.92 -18.32 -5.10
C VAL A 53 1.12 -17.65 -3.97
N SER A 54 1.66 -16.57 -3.39
CA SER A 54 1.00 -15.84 -2.30
C SER A 54 -0.23 -15.07 -2.79
N GLU A 55 -0.17 -14.48 -3.98
CA GLU A 55 -1.32 -13.82 -4.60
C GLU A 55 -2.41 -14.83 -4.96
N ALA A 56 -2.04 -15.98 -5.53
CA ALA A 56 -2.97 -17.04 -5.85
C ALA A 56 -3.68 -17.57 -4.58
N PHE A 57 -2.94 -17.80 -3.48
CA PHE A 57 -3.51 -18.18 -2.18
C PHE A 57 -4.48 -17.13 -1.62
N LYS A 58 -4.18 -15.82 -1.79
CA LYS A 58 -5.06 -14.74 -1.32
C LYS A 58 -6.37 -14.70 -2.08
N ARG A 59 -6.34 -14.95 -3.39
CA ARG A 59 -7.53 -14.97 -4.28
C ARG A 59 -8.44 -16.18 -4.02
N ASP A 60 -7.91 -17.26 -3.47
CA ASP A 60 -8.67 -18.46 -3.16
C ASP A 60 -9.63 -18.25 -1.98
N THR A 61 -10.89 -18.62 -2.13
CA THR A 61 -11.91 -18.50 -1.08
C THR A 61 -12.20 -19.81 -0.36
N SER A 62 -11.53 -20.91 -0.72
CA SER A 62 -11.72 -22.22 -0.07
C SER A 62 -11.38 -22.16 1.42
N GLY A 63 -12.25 -22.72 2.27
CA GLY A 63 -11.99 -22.87 3.71
C GLY A 63 -10.88 -23.87 4.03
N ASP A 64 -10.46 -24.67 3.04
CA ASP A 64 -9.41 -25.68 3.18
C ASP A 64 -8.06 -25.26 2.63
N LYS A 65 -7.94 -24.04 2.08
CA LYS A 65 -6.70 -23.56 1.47
C LYS A 65 -5.52 -23.56 2.44
N LEU A 66 -4.34 -23.95 1.95
CA LEU A 66 -3.09 -23.93 2.70
C LEU A 66 -2.02 -23.12 1.96
N ASN A 67 -1.34 -22.22 2.67
CA ASN A 67 -0.18 -21.51 2.14
C ASN A 67 1.10 -22.16 2.62
N LEU A 68 1.69 -23.00 1.77
CA LEU A 68 2.97 -23.65 2.01
C LEU A 68 4.08 -23.05 1.11
N GLY A 69 3.82 -21.92 0.45
CA GLY A 69 4.79 -21.23 -0.40
C GLY A 69 5.70 -20.27 0.37
N VAL A 70 5.15 -19.54 1.34
CA VAL A 70 5.87 -18.52 2.12
C VAL A 70 6.58 -19.14 3.32
N GLY A 71 7.89 -18.91 3.42
CA GLY A 71 8.70 -19.34 4.57
C GLY A 71 8.61 -18.42 5.78
N ALA A 72 7.41 -18.10 6.27
CA ALA A 72 7.24 -17.33 7.50
C ALA A 72 6.69 -18.24 8.60
N TYR A 73 7.23 -18.13 9.81
CA TYR A 73 6.74 -18.91 10.94
C TYR A 73 5.35 -18.43 11.37
N ARG A 74 4.47 -19.38 11.67
CA ARG A 74 3.08 -19.15 12.06
C ARG A 74 2.73 -19.94 13.33
N THR A 75 1.72 -19.45 14.06
CA THR A 75 1.10 -20.20 15.17
C THR A 75 0.33 -21.42 14.65
N GLU A 76 -0.21 -22.24 15.55
CA GLU A 76 -1.04 -23.39 15.16
C GLU A 76 -2.34 -22.94 14.45
N GLU A 77 -2.83 -21.74 14.75
CA GLU A 77 -3.94 -21.03 14.09
C GLU A 77 -3.51 -20.34 12.79
N LEU A 78 -2.29 -20.59 12.33
CA LEU A 78 -1.69 -20.06 11.10
C LEU A 78 -1.54 -18.52 11.08
N GLN A 79 -1.52 -17.88 12.26
CA GLN A 79 -1.34 -16.43 12.39
C GLN A 79 0.15 -16.04 12.43
N PRO A 80 0.51 -14.80 12.02
CA PRO A 80 1.88 -14.29 12.21
C PRO A 80 2.33 -14.38 13.67
N PHE A 81 3.50 -14.96 13.91
CA PHE A 81 4.06 -15.11 15.24
C PHE A 81 5.12 -14.03 15.52
N VAL A 82 5.00 -13.38 16.68
CA VAL A 82 5.98 -12.40 17.19
C VAL A 82 6.49 -12.91 18.53
N LEU A 83 7.80 -13.12 18.62
CA LEU A 83 8.46 -13.66 19.81
C LEU A 83 8.32 -12.71 21.01
N ASN A 84 8.25 -13.25 22.23
CA ASN A 84 8.13 -12.45 23.44
C ASN A 84 9.39 -11.60 23.69
N VAL A 85 10.58 -12.13 23.39
CA VAL A 85 11.82 -11.35 23.48
C VAL A 85 11.82 -10.13 22.56
N VAL A 86 11.16 -10.20 21.40
CA VAL A 86 11.03 -9.07 20.48
C VAL A 86 10.11 -8.01 21.09
N ARG A 87 8.93 -8.41 21.62
CA ARG A 87 8.01 -7.49 22.31
C ARG A 87 8.68 -6.79 23.49
N LYS A 88 9.40 -7.55 24.33
CA LYS A 88 10.15 -7.02 25.47
C LYS A 88 11.23 -6.03 25.03
N ALA A 89 11.98 -6.34 23.97
CA ALA A 89 12.98 -5.44 23.43
C ALA A 89 12.36 -4.12 22.92
N GLU A 90 11.22 -4.19 22.23
CA GLU A 90 10.49 -3.01 21.76
C GLU A 90 9.99 -2.13 22.93
N GLU A 91 9.44 -2.73 23.98
CA GLU A 91 9.02 -2.02 25.20
C GLU A 91 10.20 -1.30 25.87
N ARG A 92 11.34 -2.01 26.03
CA ARG A 92 12.57 -1.42 26.59
C ARG A 92 13.09 -0.26 25.74
N MET A 93 13.08 -0.43 24.42
CA MET A 93 13.49 0.62 23.48
C MET A 93 12.58 1.86 23.54
N LEU A 94 11.26 1.66 23.67
CA LEU A 94 10.30 2.76 23.82
C LEU A 94 10.52 3.51 25.14
N ALA A 95 10.72 2.76 26.24
CA ALA A 95 10.99 3.33 27.55
C ALA A 95 12.32 4.11 27.61
N ALA A 96 13.33 3.67 26.86
CA ALA A 96 14.63 4.35 26.76
C ALA A 96 14.57 5.70 26.03
N ASN A 97 13.47 6.00 25.31
CA ASN A 97 13.22 7.26 24.60
C ASN A 97 14.39 7.71 23.71
N GLU A 98 14.99 6.76 23.00
CA GLU A 98 16.16 7.00 22.17
C GLU A 98 15.79 7.75 20.88
N ASN A 99 16.70 8.62 20.41
CA ASN A 99 16.53 9.34 19.15
C ASN A 99 16.59 8.41 17.91
N LYS A 100 16.28 9.01 16.75
CA LYS A 100 16.27 8.36 15.42
C LYS A 100 17.38 8.89 14.51
N GLU A 101 18.48 9.35 15.10
CA GLU A 101 19.64 9.86 14.34
C GLU A 101 20.34 8.77 13.56
N TYR A 102 21.14 9.17 12.56
CA TYR A 102 21.93 8.26 11.73
C TYR A 102 22.94 7.47 12.55
N LEU A 103 23.10 6.19 12.20
CA LEU A 103 24.19 5.35 12.72
C LEU A 103 25.51 5.68 11.99
N PRO A 104 26.67 5.19 12.48
CA PRO A 104 27.84 5.01 11.63
C PRO A 104 27.50 4.15 10.40
N ILE A 105 28.23 4.30 9.29
CA ILE A 105 27.93 3.56 8.04
C ILE A 105 28.03 2.05 8.23
N GLU A 106 28.96 1.60 9.08
CA GLU A 106 29.07 0.20 9.49
C GLU A 106 27.87 -0.33 10.28
N GLY A 107 27.04 0.56 10.82
CA GLY A 107 25.89 0.23 11.65
C GLY A 107 26.16 0.26 13.14
N LEU A 108 25.17 -0.19 13.91
CA LEU A 108 25.17 -0.15 15.36
C LEU A 108 26.28 -1.06 15.92
N ALA A 109 27.16 -0.50 16.76
CA ALA A 109 28.31 -1.24 17.29
C ALA A 109 27.89 -2.47 18.13
N ALA A 110 26.86 -2.32 18.97
CA ALA A 110 26.31 -3.41 19.77
C ALA A 110 25.77 -4.55 18.89
N PHE A 111 25.05 -4.21 17.82
CA PHE A 111 24.49 -5.17 16.87
C PHE A 111 25.60 -5.96 16.17
N ARG A 112 26.63 -5.28 15.67
CA ARG A 112 27.74 -5.93 14.98
C ARG A 112 28.49 -6.89 15.91
N LYS A 113 28.73 -6.48 17.16
CA LYS A 113 29.35 -7.35 18.17
C LYS A 113 28.50 -8.60 18.40
N ALA A 114 27.22 -8.43 18.74
CA ALA A 114 26.29 -9.52 18.99
C ALA A 114 26.20 -10.49 17.80
N THR A 115 26.16 -9.96 16.58
CA THR A 115 26.07 -10.74 15.34
C THR A 115 27.29 -11.62 15.10
N VAL A 116 28.49 -11.09 15.35
CA VAL A 116 29.74 -11.83 15.15
C VAL A 116 29.93 -12.88 16.25
N GLU A 117 29.63 -12.53 17.50
CA GLU A 117 29.71 -13.46 18.65
C GLU A 117 28.70 -14.61 18.51
N LEU A 118 27.49 -14.35 18.02
CA LEU A 118 26.49 -15.38 17.76
C LEU A 118 26.97 -16.41 16.73
N LEU A 119 27.58 -15.93 15.64
CA LEU A 119 28.06 -16.80 14.56
C LEU A 119 29.29 -17.61 14.98
N LEU A 120 30.33 -16.95 15.48
CA LEU A 120 31.64 -17.58 15.68
C LEU A 120 31.88 -18.09 17.12
N GLY A 121 31.00 -17.70 18.06
CA GLY A 121 31.23 -17.84 19.49
C GLY A 121 32.09 -16.70 20.02
N ALA A 122 31.77 -16.18 21.21
CA ALA A 122 32.48 -15.06 21.84
C ALA A 122 33.98 -15.32 22.05
N ASP A 123 34.38 -16.60 22.16
CA ASP A 123 35.76 -17.00 22.37
C ASP A 123 36.60 -17.15 21.10
N SER A 124 36.01 -16.93 19.92
CA SER A 124 36.67 -17.11 18.62
C SER A 124 38.00 -16.35 18.53
N PRO A 125 39.11 -17.00 18.13
CA PRO A 125 40.38 -16.34 17.87
C PRO A 125 40.27 -15.21 16.86
N ALA A 126 39.44 -15.36 15.82
CA ALA A 126 39.24 -14.32 14.80
C ALA A 126 38.67 -13.02 15.39
N ILE A 127 37.81 -13.12 16.41
CA ILE A 127 37.29 -11.95 17.13
C ILE A 127 38.41 -11.31 17.96
N LYS A 128 39.10 -12.11 18.78
CA LYS A 128 40.17 -11.64 19.69
C LYS A 128 41.34 -10.99 18.94
N GLU A 129 41.66 -11.51 17.76
CA GLU A 129 42.73 -11.03 16.87
C GLU A 129 42.27 -9.86 15.96
N GLY A 130 40.98 -9.50 15.98
CA GLY A 130 40.44 -8.38 15.19
C GLY A 130 40.37 -8.65 13.69
N ARG A 131 40.26 -9.91 13.27
CA ARG A 131 40.30 -10.34 11.86
C ARG A 131 38.96 -10.30 11.13
N ILE A 132 37.99 -9.54 11.66
CA ILE A 132 36.61 -9.58 11.17
C ILE A 132 36.16 -8.21 10.68
N ALA A 133 35.82 -8.13 9.40
CA ALA A 133 35.16 -6.98 8.81
C ALA A 133 33.64 -7.18 8.82
N CYS A 134 32.94 -6.64 9.83
CA CYS A 134 31.49 -6.75 9.96
C CYS A 134 30.78 -5.43 9.67
N LEU A 135 29.72 -5.50 8.85
CA LEU A 135 28.89 -4.40 8.42
C LEU A 135 27.40 -4.78 8.56
N GLN A 136 26.61 -3.93 9.20
CA GLN A 136 25.15 -4.07 9.22
C GLN A 136 24.57 -3.84 7.82
N SER A 137 23.62 -4.67 7.42
CA SER A 137 23.03 -4.71 6.08
C SER A 137 21.50 -4.90 6.12
N LEU A 138 20.88 -4.85 4.93
CA LEU A 138 19.44 -5.04 4.76
C LEU A 138 19.04 -6.54 4.71
N SER A 139 19.17 -7.24 5.84
CA SER A 139 18.92 -8.69 5.95
C SER A 139 19.85 -9.52 5.04
N GLY A 140 19.57 -10.81 4.84
CA GLY A 140 20.39 -11.71 4.02
C GLY A 140 20.52 -11.25 2.57
N THR A 141 19.42 -10.82 1.94
CA THR A 141 19.43 -10.29 0.56
C THR A 141 20.38 -9.10 0.40
N GLY A 142 20.32 -8.15 1.34
CA GLY A 142 21.21 -6.98 1.33
C GLY A 142 22.67 -7.36 1.57
N SER A 143 22.93 -8.30 2.50
CA SER A 143 24.28 -8.83 2.74
C SER A 143 24.88 -9.49 1.50
N LEU A 144 24.12 -10.36 0.84
CA LEU A 144 24.54 -11.02 -0.39
C LEU A 144 24.81 -10.00 -1.50
N ARG A 145 23.96 -8.97 -1.66
CA ARG A 145 24.15 -7.93 -2.67
C ARG A 145 25.41 -7.10 -2.44
N ILE A 146 25.74 -6.78 -1.18
CA ILE A 146 26.99 -6.08 -0.82
C ILE A 146 28.19 -6.98 -1.08
N GLY A 147 28.14 -8.25 -0.67
CA GLY A 147 29.22 -9.21 -0.90
C GLY A 147 29.46 -9.45 -2.38
N ALA A 148 28.40 -9.63 -3.18
CA ALA A 148 28.50 -9.77 -4.64
C ALA A 148 29.10 -8.51 -5.29
N ALA A 149 28.71 -7.31 -4.86
CA ALA A 149 29.32 -6.07 -5.32
C ALA A 149 30.81 -5.95 -4.94
N PHE A 150 31.19 -6.46 -3.76
CA PHE A 150 32.59 -6.53 -3.35
C PHE A 150 33.38 -7.48 -4.25
N ILE A 151 32.85 -8.69 -4.51
CA ILE A 151 33.46 -9.68 -5.41
C ILE A 151 33.63 -9.10 -6.81
N ALA A 152 32.57 -8.55 -7.40
CA ALA A 152 32.62 -7.94 -8.74
C ALA A 152 33.73 -6.88 -8.88
N LYS A 153 33.97 -6.13 -7.81
CA LYS A 153 34.92 -5.01 -7.81
C LYS A 153 36.36 -5.42 -7.49
N PHE A 154 36.56 -6.35 -6.58
CA PHE A 154 37.88 -6.67 -6.01
C PHE A 154 38.39 -8.06 -6.37
N MET A 155 37.55 -8.90 -6.98
CA MET A 155 37.88 -10.24 -7.47
C MET A 155 37.43 -10.38 -8.94
N PRO A 156 37.89 -9.51 -9.86
CA PRO A 156 37.44 -9.54 -11.24
C PRO A 156 37.78 -10.88 -11.90
N GLY A 157 36.79 -11.49 -12.56
CA GLY A 157 36.92 -12.80 -13.20
C GLY A 157 36.64 -14.00 -12.28
N ALA A 158 36.43 -13.79 -10.97
CA ALA A 158 35.95 -14.86 -10.10
C ALA A 158 34.47 -15.18 -10.40
N ALA A 159 34.17 -16.46 -10.62
CA ALA A 159 32.80 -16.93 -10.75
C ALA A 159 32.23 -17.37 -9.39
N ALA A 160 30.93 -17.14 -9.18
CA ALA A 160 30.19 -17.63 -8.03
C ALA A 160 29.57 -19.00 -8.34
N TYR A 161 29.98 -20.04 -7.62
CA TYR A 161 29.42 -21.37 -7.69
C TYR A 161 28.28 -21.51 -6.70
N ILE A 162 27.08 -21.80 -7.21
CA ILE A 162 25.82 -21.82 -6.45
C ILE A 162 25.21 -23.24 -6.55
N SER A 163 24.66 -23.77 -5.47
CA SER A 163 24.12 -25.14 -5.47
C SER A 163 22.96 -25.33 -6.46
N ARG A 164 22.77 -26.55 -6.98
CA ARG A 164 21.57 -26.95 -7.72
C ARG A 164 20.78 -28.01 -6.91
N PRO A 165 19.57 -27.69 -6.41
CA PRO A 165 18.90 -26.38 -6.40
C PRO A 165 19.50 -25.42 -5.35
N THR A 166 18.99 -24.19 -5.27
CA THR A 166 19.37 -23.17 -4.28
C THR A 166 18.19 -22.25 -3.96
N TRP A 167 18.35 -21.29 -3.05
CA TRP A 167 17.41 -20.18 -2.91
C TRP A 167 17.40 -19.38 -4.22
N GLY A 168 16.24 -19.34 -4.88
CA GLY A 168 16.12 -18.85 -6.26
C GLY A 168 16.68 -17.44 -6.52
N ASN A 169 16.76 -16.60 -5.49
CA ASN A 169 17.26 -15.24 -5.66
C ASN A 169 18.79 -15.12 -5.69
N HIS A 170 19.56 -16.16 -5.35
CA HIS A 170 21.03 -16.11 -5.43
C HIS A 170 21.50 -15.74 -6.84
N LYS A 171 20.97 -16.43 -7.85
CA LYS A 171 21.32 -16.20 -9.26
C LYS A 171 21.08 -14.75 -9.68
N ASN A 172 19.93 -14.19 -9.29
CA ASN A 172 19.56 -12.81 -9.57
C ASN A 172 20.53 -11.82 -8.91
N ILE A 173 20.88 -12.04 -7.64
CA ILE A 173 21.75 -11.13 -6.88
C ILE A 173 23.16 -11.08 -7.49
N PHE A 174 23.76 -12.24 -7.80
CA PHE A 174 25.10 -12.29 -8.36
C PHE A 174 25.14 -11.79 -9.80
N ALA A 175 24.14 -12.14 -10.63
CA ALA A 175 24.03 -11.62 -12.00
C ALA A 175 23.86 -10.10 -12.03
N ASP A 176 22.96 -9.53 -11.22
CA ASP A 176 22.74 -8.06 -11.13
C ASP A 176 23.99 -7.31 -10.65
N ALA A 177 24.79 -7.94 -9.78
CA ALA A 177 26.07 -7.37 -9.35
C ALA A 177 27.18 -7.45 -10.41
N GLY A 178 26.95 -8.14 -11.54
CA GLY A 178 27.95 -8.36 -12.59
C GLY A 178 28.95 -9.48 -12.27
N VAL A 179 28.60 -10.41 -11.37
CA VAL A 179 29.41 -11.60 -11.07
C VAL A 179 28.89 -12.78 -11.89
N GLU A 180 29.73 -13.37 -12.73
CA GLU A 180 29.39 -14.63 -13.41
C GLU A 180 29.07 -15.70 -12.38
N TRP A 181 28.01 -16.47 -12.58
CA TRP A 181 27.69 -17.59 -11.70
C TRP A 181 27.53 -18.89 -12.47
N LYS A 182 27.88 -19.98 -11.80
CA LYS A 182 27.76 -21.36 -12.27
C LYS A 182 27.09 -22.20 -11.19
N GLU A 183 26.63 -23.38 -11.56
CA GLU A 183 26.03 -24.30 -10.61
C GLU A 183 26.98 -25.44 -10.23
N TYR A 184 26.81 -25.95 -9.02
CA TYR A 184 27.41 -27.22 -8.58
C TYR A 184 26.32 -28.17 -8.05
N SER A 185 26.50 -29.47 -8.22
CA SER A 185 25.58 -30.50 -7.75
C SER A 185 25.40 -30.45 -6.24
N TYR A 186 24.18 -30.67 -5.77
CA TYR A 186 23.87 -30.64 -4.34
C TYR A 186 22.79 -31.63 -3.95
N PHE A 187 21.73 -31.75 -4.74
CA PHE A 187 20.60 -32.61 -4.41
C PHE A 187 20.46 -33.73 -5.41
N ASP A 188 20.36 -34.95 -4.91
CA ASP A 188 20.09 -36.14 -5.69
C ASP A 188 18.58 -36.46 -5.65
N PRO A 189 17.87 -36.38 -6.80
CA PRO A 189 16.44 -36.64 -6.86
C PRO A 189 16.08 -38.12 -6.66
N GLU A 190 17.02 -39.06 -6.84
CA GLU A 190 16.78 -40.48 -6.61
C GLU A 190 16.79 -40.81 -5.12
N THR A 191 17.73 -40.23 -4.38
CA THR A 191 17.87 -40.45 -2.93
C THR A 191 17.11 -39.42 -2.07
N ILE A 192 16.63 -38.33 -2.68
CA ILE A 192 16.03 -37.17 -1.99
C ILE A 192 17.00 -36.63 -0.90
N GLY A 193 18.30 -36.69 -1.20
CA GLY A 193 19.40 -36.43 -0.27
C GLY A 193 20.52 -35.60 -0.89
N LEU A 194 21.65 -35.51 -0.19
CA LEU A 194 22.82 -34.74 -0.63
C LEU A 194 23.59 -35.53 -1.69
N ASP A 195 23.72 -34.98 -2.89
CA ASP A 195 24.68 -35.43 -3.90
C ASP A 195 26.09 -34.97 -3.54
N PHE A 196 26.65 -35.59 -2.49
CA PHE A 196 27.95 -35.20 -1.97
C PHE A 196 29.09 -35.48 -2.96
N GLY A 197 28.99 -36.60 -3.70
CA GLY A 197 29.98 -36.97 -4.71
C GLY A 197 30.03 -35.97 -5.86
N GLY A 198 28.87 -35.60 -6.41
CA GLY A 198 28.76 -34.56 -7.43
C GLY A 198 29.22 -33.19 -6.92
N MET A 199 28.80 -32.82 -5.70
CA MET A 199 29.24 -31.56 -5.07
C MET A 199 30.77 -31.46 -5.02
N VAL A 200 31.45 -32.46 -4.47
CA VAL A 200 32.92 -32.45 -4.35
C VAL A 200 33.58 -32.42 -5.73
N ALA A 201 33.10 -33.20 -6.69
CA ALA A 201 33.65 -33.24 -8.05
C ALA A 201 33.55 -31.86 -8.74
N ASP A 202 32.39 -31.20 -8.66
CA ASP A 202 32.18 -29.89 -9.26
C ASP A 202 33.03 -28.80 -8.59
N LEU A 203 33.14 -28.82 -7.27
CA LEU A 203 33.99 -27.87 -6.53
C LEU A 203 35.48 -28.09 -6.80
N GLN A 204 35.92 -29.34 -6.99
CA GLN A 204 37.30 -29.63 -7.41
C GLN A 204 37.58 -29.16 -8.85
N ALA A 205 36.57 -29.24 -9.72
CA ALA A 205 36.66 -28.76 -11.10
C ALA A 205 36.60 -27.22 -11.21
N ALA A 206 36.10 -26.53 -10.18
CA ALA A 206 36.05 -25.06 -10.17
C ALA A 206 37.46 -24.44 -10.34
N PRO A 207 37.60 -23.35 -11.12
CA PRO A 207 38.85 -22.61 -11.22
C PRO A 207 39.32 -22.10 -9.85
N GLU A 208 40.64 -22.06 -9.66
CA GLU A 208 41.25 -21.53 -8.45
C GLU A 208 40.82 -20.06 -8.23
N GLY A 209 40.51 -19.70 -6.98
CA GLY A 209 40.04 -18.35 -6.63
C GLY A 209 38.55 -18.07 -6.89
N SER A 210 37.77 -19.08 -7.32
CA SER A 210 36.32 -18.95 -7.44
C SER A 210 35.64 -18.77 -6.08
N VAL A 211 34.45 -18.17 -6.07
CA VAL A 211 33.62 -18.03 -4.86
C VAL A 211 32.61 -19.17 -4.81
N VAL A 212 32.43 -19.82 -3.66
CA VAL A 212 31.44 -20.90 -3.48
C VAL A 212 30.38 -20.44 -2.49
N VAL A 213 29.14 -20.30 -2.98
CA VAL A 213 27.99 -19.90 -2.16
C VAL A 213 27.43 -21.12 -1.46
N LEU A 214 27.52 -21.13 -0.13
CA LEU A 214 27.14 -22.25 0.73
C LEU A 214 26.01 -21.81 1.67
N HIS A 215 25.07 -22.69 1.99
CA HIS A 215 24.15 -22.44 3.10
C HIS A 215 24.80 -22.94 4.39
N GLY A 216 24.86 -22.12 5.45
CA GLY A 216 25.52 -22.52 6.70
C GLY A 216 24.78 -23.61 7.47
N CYS A 217 23.45 -23.65 7.33
CA CYS A 217 22.54 -24.65 7.89
C CYS A 217 21.17 -24.53 7.20
N ALA A 218 20.34 -25.57 7.31
CA ALA A 218 19.05 -25.71 6.66
C ALA A 218 19.05 -25.19 5.22
N HIS A 219 19.79 -25.88 4.35
CA HIS A 219 19.90 -25.55 2.94
C HIS A 219 18.52 -25.24 2.33
N ASN A 220 18.38 -24.10 1.66
CA ASN A 220 17.13 -23.70 1.03
C ASN A 220 17.22 -24.01 -0.48
N PRO A 221 16.33 -24.84 -1.05
CA PRO A 221 15.05 -25.30 -0.50
C PRO A 221 15.03 -26.68 0.15
N THR A 222 16.16 -27.40 0.17
CA THR A 222 16.18 -28.86 0.38
C THR A 222 15.97 -29.27 1.84
N GLY A 223 16.43 -28.47 2.80
CA GLY A 223 16.57 -28.84 4.20
C GLY A 223 17.63 -29.94 4.41
N VAL A 224 18.48 -30.23 3.43
CA VAL A 224 19.53 -31.25 3.53
C VAL A 224 20.86 -30.56 3.76
N ASP A 225 21.50 -30.84 4.90
CA ASP A 225 22.80 -30.27 5.25
C ASP A 225 23.90 -31.36 5.20
N PRO A 226 25.15 -31.01 4.84
CA PRO A 226 26.28 -31.91 4.99
C PRO A 226 26.52 -32.29 6.46
N THR A 227 26.98 -33.51 6.69
CA THR A 227 27.44 -33.94 8.02
C THR A 227 28.72 -33.20 8.42
N PRO A 228 29.10 -33.20 9.72
CA PRO A 228 30.38 -32.64 10.15
C PRO A 228 31.56 -33.14 9.31
N GLU A 229 31.65 -34.44 9.06
CA GLU A 229 32.73 -35.08 8.28
C GLU A 229 32.72 -34.63 6.80
N GLN A 230 31.54 -34.41 6.24
CA GLN A 230 31.39 -33.88 4.88
C GLN A 230 31.81 -32.41 4.82
N TRP A 231 31.50 -31.60 5.85
CA TRP A 231 31.99 -30.23 5.96
C TRP A 231 33.51 -30.14 6.04
N GLU A 232 34.18 -31.08 6.71
CA GLU A 232 35.65 -31.14 6.73
C GLU A 232 36.21 -31.32 5.32
N GLN A 233 35.63 -32.24 4.55
CA GLN A 233 36.04 -32.49 3.16
C GLN A 233 35.75 -31.30 2.24
N ILE A 234 34.62 -30.60 2.43
CA ILE A 234 34.33 -29.36 1.68
C ILE A 234 35.38 -28.29 2.02
N ALA A 235 35.77 -28.17 3.29
CA ALA A 235 36.83 -27.25 3.71
C ALA A 235 38.17 -27.61 3.05
N ASP A 236 38.51 -28.90 2.96
CA ASP A 236 39.71 -29.39 2.30
C ASP A 236 39.72 -29.02 0.81
N VAL A 237 38.60 -29.16 0.12
CA VAL A 237 38.46 -28.72 -1.29
C VAL A 237 38.65 -27.21 -1.39
N CYS A 238 38.01 -26.42 -0.54
CA CYS A 238 38.17 -24.96 -0.54
C CYS A 238 39.63 -24.53 -0.34
N VAL A 239 40.37 -25.19 0.57
CA VAL A 239 41.80 -24.93 0.77
C VAL A 239 42.62 -25.34 -0.45
N ALA A 240 42.44 -26.57 -0.94
CA ALA A 240 43.21 -27.10 -2.06
C ALA A 240 43.03 -26.30 -3.35
N LYS A 241 41.82 -25.80 -3.58
CA LYS A 241 41.43 -25.02 -4.76
C LYS A 241 41.43 -23.51 -4.52
N LYS A 242 41.87 -23.05 -3.34
CA LYS A 242 41.84 -21.64 -2.91
C LYS A 242 40.51 -20.96 -3.22
N LEU A 243 39.42 -21.66 -2.97
CA LEU A 243 38.06 -21.14 -3.16
C LEU A 243 37.71 -20.24 -1.98
N LEU A 244 37.01 -19.14 -2.25
CA LEU A 244 36.47 -18.29 -1.20
C LEU A 244 35.06 -18.78 -0.82
N PRO A 245 34.84 -19.35 0.37
CA PRO A 245 33.51 -19.71 0.83
C PRO A 245 32.70 -18.44 1.11
N PHE A 246 31.43 -18.43 0.69
CA PHE A 246 30.46 -17.40 1.01
C PHE A 246 29.21 -18.04 1.59
N PHE A 247 29.08 -17.98 2.92
CA PHE A 247 27.94 -18.56 3.63
C PHE A 247 26.70 -17.65 3.60
N ASP A 248 25.54 -18.20 3.26
CA ASP A 248 24.21 -17.64 3.55
C ASP A 248 23.65 -18.32 4.81
N VAL A 249 23.43 -17.52 5.86
CA VAL A 249 23.02 -17.97 7.20
C VAL A 249 21.72 -17.26 7.58
N ALA A 250 20.61 -17.86 7.18
CA ALA A 250 19.27 -17.34 7.48
C ALA A 250 18.54 -18.12 8.59
N TYR A 251 18.99 -19.33 8.93
CA TYR A 251 18.27 -20.30 9.77
C TYR A 251 19.02 -20.69 11.06
N GLN A 252 20.08 -19.99 11.45
CA GLN A 252 20.87 -20.36 12.63
C GLN A 252 19.98 -20.44 13.89
N GLY A 253 20.07 -21.56 14.60
CA GLY A 253 19.24 -21.92 15.76
C GLY A 253 17.95 -22.65 15.37
N PHE A 254 17.47 -22.46 14.14
CA PHE A 254 16.19 -22.95 13.68
C PHE A 254 16.27 -24.35 13.07
N ALA A 255 17.43 -24.75 12.52
CA ALA A 255 17.59 -26.02 11.84
C ALA A 255 17.58 -27.18 12.85
N THR A 256 18.43 -27.10 13.87
CA THR A 256 18.56 -28.14 14.90
C THR A 256 17.85 -27.80 16.22
N GLY A 257 17.53 -26.52 16.46
CA GLY A 257 17.15 -26.00 17.78
C GLY A 257 18.35 -25.47 18.58
N SER A 258 19.57 -25.55 18.03
CA SER A 258 20.79 -25.08 18.67
C SER A 258 21.52 -24.07 17.78
N LEU A 259 21.74 -22.87 18.32
CA LEU A 259 22.51 -21.82 17.67
C LEU A 259 23.96 -22.24 17.38
N ASP A 260 24.52 -23.09 18.24
CA ASP A 260 25.90 -23.56 18.14
C ASP A 260 26.05 -24.67 17.12
N ALA A 261 25.14 -25.65 17.11
CA ALA A 261 25.17 -26.73 16.14
C ALA A 261 24.95 -26.20 14.71
N ASP A 262 24.02 -25.26 14.54
CA ASP A 262 23.74 -24.63 13.25
C ASP A 262 24.88 -23.71 12.76
N ALA A 263 25.82 -23.35 13.64
CA ALA A 263 27.01 -22.56 13.30
C ALA A 263 28.27 -23.42 13.09
N PHE A 264 28.14 -24.75 13.04
CA PHE A 264 29.29 -25.66 12.91
C PHE A 264 30.20 -25.31 11.72
N ALA A 265 29.64 -25.19 10.51
CA ALA A 265 30.42 -24.94 9.29
C ALA A 265 31.24 -23.62 9.36
N PRO A 266 30.66 -22.44 9.59
CA PRO A 266 31.45 -21.20 9.66
C PRO A 266 32.46 -21.19 10.81
N ARG A 267 32.17 -21.85 11.94
CA ARG A 267 33.12 -21.99 13.06
C ARG A 267 34.30 -22.90 12.71
N TYR A 268 34.02 -24.04 12.08
CA TYR A 268 35.05 -24.98 11.64
C TYR A 268 35.99 -24.34 10.62
N PHE A 269 35.43 -23.61 9.64
CA PHE A 269 36.23 -22.90 8.64
C PHE A 269 37.11 -21.81 9.28
N ALA A 270 36.57 -21.06 10.26
CA ALA A 270 37.35 -20.07 11.00
C ALA A 270 38.47 -20.72 11.83
N GLN A 271 38.22 -21.87 12.45
CA GLN A 271 39.21 -22.64 13.21
C GLN A 271 40.34 -23.15 12.31
N ARG A 272 40.01 -23.55 11.08
CA ARG A 272 40.97 -23.96 10.05
C ARG A 272 41.76 -22.79 9.45
N GLY A 273 41.46 -21.55 9.83
CA GLY A 273 42.10 -20.34 9.30
C GLY A 273 41.70 -20.01 7.86
N ILE A 274 40.57 -20.54 7.39
CA ILE A 274 40.06 -20.28 6.03
C ILE A 274 39.40 -18.90 6.03
N GLU A 275 39.75 -18.05 5.06
CA GLU A 275 39.06 -16.79 4.85
C GLU A 275 37.68 -17.04 4.21
N PHE A 276 36.64 -16.37 4.68
CA PHE A 276 35.29 -16.53 4.12
C PHE A 276 34.42 -15.28 4.33
N ALA A 277 33.38 -15.17 3.53
CA ALA A 277 32.29 -14.20 3.70
C ALA A 277 31.05 -14.88 4.28
N VAL A 278 30.23 -14.13 5.03
CA VAL A 278 28.98 -14.64 5.59
C VAL A 278 27.89 -13.57 5.62
N ALA A 279 26.77 -13.88 4.98
CA ALA A 279 25.52 -13.13 5.04
C ALA A 279 24.64 -13.70 6.16
N GLN A 280 24.38 -12.91 7.19
CA GLN A 280 23.46 -13.28 8.28
C GLN A 280 22.14 -12.53 8.17
N SER A 281 21.03 -13.21 8.46
CA SER A 281 19.69 -12.66 8.47
C SER A 281 18.97 -12.99 9.77
N TYR A 282 18.19 -12.03 10.28
CA TYR A 282 17.35 -12.24 11.48
C TYR A 282 15.87 -12.43 11.16
N SER A 283 15.52 -12.61 9.88
CA SER A 283 14.12 -12.75 9.49
C SER A 283 13.49 -14.05 9.99
N LYS A 284 14.23 -15.16 10.09
CA LYS A 284 13.66 -16.47 10.45
C LYS A 284 13.80 -16.78 11.92
N ASN A 285 14.99 -16.59 12.48
CA ASN A 285 15.32 -16.95 13.86
C ASN A 285 14.70 -15.98 14.90
N LEU A 286 14.60 -14.68 14.62
CA LEU A 286 13.94 -13.68 15.46
C LEU A 286 12.60 -13.20 14.89
N GLY A 287 12.12 -13.78 13.79
CA GLY A 287 10.85 -13.37 13.18
C GLY A 287 10.82 -11.95 12.64
N LEU A 288 11.98 -11.30 12.44
CA LEU A 288 12.10 -9.91 12.01
C LEU A 288 12.01 -9.77 10.48
N TYR A 289 10.96 -10.31 9.88
CA TYR A 289 10.78 -10.39 8.41
C TYR A 289 10.71 -9.01 7.74
N ALA A 290 10.00 -8.07 8.35
CA ALA A 290 9.74 -6.72 7.83
C ALA A 290 10.79 -5.68 8.26
N GLU A 291 11.57 -5.96 9.31
CA GLU A 291 12.63 -5.06 9.82
C GLU A 291 13.87 -5.01 8.94
N ARG A 292 14.03 -6.01 8.06
CA ARG A 292 15.16 -6.11 7.11
C ARG A 292 16.52 -5.95 7.79
N VAL A 293 16.72 -6.54 8.97
CA VAL A 293 17.99 -6.50 9.70
C VAL A 293 18.86 -7.73 9.41
N GLY A 294 20.15 -7.49 9.17
CA GLY A 294 21.17 -8.50 8.93
C GLY A 294 22.59 -7.92 8.94
N ALA A 295 23.57 -8.75 8.64
CA ALA A 295 24.96 -8.31 8.51
C ALA A 295 25.71 -9.10 7.43
N ILE A 296 26.73 -8.46 6.85
CA ILE A 296 27.77 -9.13 6.06
C ILE A 296 29.06 -9.08 6.88
N SER A 297 29.68 -10.24 7.08
CA SER A 297 30.99 -10.34 7.74
C SER A 297 32.00 -11.04 6.84
N PHE A 298 33.24 -10.57 6.85
CA PHE A 298 34.37 -11.28 6.28
C PHE A 298 35.32 -11.68 7.41
N VAL A 299 35.64 -12.98 7.50
CA VAL A 299 36.69 -13.49 8.36
C VAL A 299 37.95 -13.59 7.51
N LEU A 300 38.99 -12.88 7.93
CA LEU A 300 40.18 -12.63 7.13
C LEU A 300 41.44 -13.15 7.83
N SER A 301 42.56 -13.11 7.13
CA SER A 301 43.87 -13.59 7.58
C SER A 301 44.45 -12.77 8.73
N ASP A 302 44.22 -11.45 8.74
CA ASP A 302 44.71 -10.55 9.79
C ASP A 302 43.79 -9.32 9.97
N LYS A 303 44.12 -8.49 10.98
CA LYS A 303 43.40 -7.27 11.30
C LYS A 303 43.50 -6.21 10.19
N GLU A 304 44.64 -6.11 9.52
CA GLU A 304 44.85 -5.07 8.51
C GLU A 304 43.99 -5.34 7.26
N ALA A 305 43.90 -6.61 6.86
CA ALA A 305 42.97 -7.09 5.84
C ALA A 305 41.52 -6.76 6.24
N ALA A 306 41.14 -7.01 7.50
CA ALA A 306 39.81 -6.67 8.00
C ALA A 306 39.50 -5.16 7.92
N ASP A 307 40.44 -4.30 8.31
CA ASP A 307 40.26 -2.85 8.22
C ASP A 307 40.10 -2.39 6.75
N ARG A 308 40.91 -2.94 5.82
CA ARG A 308 40.81 -2.65 4.38
C ARG A 308 39.46 -3.09 3.81
N VAL A 309 39.04 -4.31 4.09
CA VAL A 309 37.76 -4.86 3.60
C VAL A 309 36.59 -4.06 4.15
N LEU A 310 36.57 -3.78 5.46
CA LEU A 310 35.50 -2.98 6.10
C LEU A 310 35.40 -1.59 5.48
N SER A 311 36.52 -0.94 5.16
CA SER A 311 36.52 0.36 4.50
C SER A 311 35.81 0.34 3.13
N GLN A 312 35.97 -0.74 2.36
CA GLN A 312 35.32 -0.89 1.05
C GLN A 312 33.86 -1.29 1.19
N LEU A 313 33.52 -2.15 2.15
CA LEU A 313 32.14 -2.51 2.45
C LEU A 313 31.31 -1.27 2.81
N LYS A 314 31.87 -0.34 3.61
CA LYS A 314 31.23 0.95 3.93
C LYS A 314 30.93 1.76 2.66
N ARG A 315 31.88 1.83 1.72
CA ARG A 315 31.69 2.57 0.46
C ARG A 315 30.60 1.95 -0.40
N ILE A 316 30.55 0.63 -0.49
CA ILE A 316 29.51 -0.10 -1.25
C ILE A 316 28.15 0.14 -0.60
N ALA A 317 28.03 -0.10 0.70
CA ALA A 317 26.78 0.10 1.45
C ALA A 317 26.26 1.54 1.36
N ARG A 318 27.16 2.54 1.40
CA ARG A 318 26.76 3.94 1.24
C ARG A 318 26.05 4.20 -0.09
N ALA A 319 26.42 3.50 -1.15
CA ALA A 319 25.76 3.58 -2.45
C ALA A 319 24.46 2.76 -2.53
N VAL A 320 24.36 1.66 -1.78
CA VAL A 320 23.18 0.77 -1.81
C VAL A 320 22.04 1.32 -0.94
N TYR A 321 22.31 1.77 0.28
CA TYR A 321 21.25 2.18 1.22
C TYR A 321 21.61 3.38 2.10
N SER A 322 22.70 4.09 1.81
CA SER A 322 23.13 5.31 2.53
C SER A 322 23.53 5.07 4.00
N ASN A 323 22.59 4.70 4.86
CA ASN A 323 22.77 4.41 6.28
C ASN A 323 21.86 3.24 6.70
N PRO A 324 22.33 2.27 7.49
CA PRO A 324 21.53 1.10 7.81
C PRO A 324 20.38 1.42 8.81
N PRO A 325 19.26 0.67 8.76
CA PRO A 325 18.09 0.93 9.61
C PRO A 325 18.37 0.58 11.09
N ILE A 326 17.94 1.44 12.01
CA ILE A 326 18.31 1.31 13.43
C ILE A 326 17.42 0.37 14.24
N HIS A 327 16.15 0.22 13.89
CA HIS A 327 15.14 -0.41 14.75
C HIS A 327 15.41 -1.90 15.00
N GLY A 328 15.37 -2.74 13.96
CA GLY A 328 15.72 -4.15 14.07
C GLY A 328 17.12 -4.41 14.64
N ALA A 329 18.10 -3.54 14.37
CA ALA A 329 19.45 -3.70 14.93
C ALA A 329 19.49 -3.53 16.46
N ARG A 330 18.69 -2.60 17.00
CA ARG A 330 18.54 -2.44 18.46
C ARG A 330 17.82 -3.64 19.07
N ILE A 331 16.76 -4.14 18.44
CA ILE A 331 16.06 -5.36 18.91
C ILE A 331 17.06 -6.53 19.02
N VAL A 332 17.81 -6.82 17.95
CA VAL A 332 18.79 -7.90 17.97
C VAL A 332 19.88 -7.66 19.01
N SER A 333 20.39 -6.42 19.13
CA SER A 333 21.41 -6.08 20.13
C SER A 333 20.94 -6.32 21.55
N GLU A 334 19.69 -5.93 21.84
CA GLU A 334 19.07 -6.08 23.16
C GLU A 334 18.86 -7.56 23.46
N VAL A 335 18.21 -8.30 22.56
CA VAL A 335 17.91 -9.73 22.74
C VAL A 335 19.19 -10.57 22.88
N VAL A 336 20.16 -10.40 21.98
CA VAL A 336 21.38 -11.22 21.97
C VAL A 336 22.40 -10.74 23.01
N GLY A 337 22.44 -9.44 23.30
CA GLY A 337 23.39 -8.84 24.24
C GLY A 337 23.01 -8.99 25.72
N SER A 338 21.75 -9.34 26.02
CA SER A 338 21.27 -9.56 27.39
C SER A 338 21.25 -11.05 27.71
N GLU A 339 21.93 -11.48 28.77
CA GLU A 339 21.95 -12.88 29.20
C GLU A 339 20.54 -13.44 29.46
N GLU A 340 19.67 -12.64 30.08
CA GLU A 340 18.27 -12.98 30.36
C GLU A 340 17.47 -13.20 29.07
N MET A 341 17.48 -12.23 28.16
CA MET A 341 16.69 -12.32 26.92
C MET A 341 17.30 -13.31 25.93
N PHE A 342 18.61 -13.51 25.96
CA PHE A 342 19.27 -14.52 25.15
C PHE A 342 18.89 -15.92 25.62
N ALA A 343 18.80 -16.16 26.93
CA ALA A 343 18.30 -17.42 27.48
C ALA A 343 16.82 -17.66 27.11
N GLU A 344 15.98 -16.64 27.23
CA GLU A 344 14.57 -16.71 26.84
C GLU A 344 14.42 -16.98 25.34
N TRP A 345 15.18 -16.28 24.49
CA TRP A 345 15.16 -16.47 23.04
C TRP A 345 15.58 -17.89 22.64
N LYS A 346 16.60 -18.47 23.30
CA LYS A 346 16.97 -19.88 23.09
C LYS A 346 15.81 -20.82 23.40
N GLY A 347 15.08 -20.58 24.49
CA GLY A 347 13.88 -21.34 24.83
C GLY A 347 12.78 -21.22 23.77
N GLU A 348 12.48 -20.01 23.31
CA GLU A 348 11.51 -19.78 22.23
C GLU A 348 11.97 -20.45 20.91
N MET A 349 13.29 -20.48 20.64
CA MET A 349 13.84 -21.16 19.47
C MET A 349 13.74 -22.68 19.53
N GLU A 350 14.02 -23.28 20.68
CA GLU A 350 13.82 -24.71 20.91
C GLU A 350 12.35 -25.09 20.73
N GLU A 351 11.41 -24.27 21.24
CA GLU A 351 9.98 -24.48 21.06
C GLU A 351 9.58 -24.43 19.57
N MET A 352 10.01 -23.39 18.85
CA MET A 352 9.69 -23.21 17.43
C MET A 352 10.24 -24.36 16.57
N SER A 353 11.49 -24.78 16.81
CA SER A 353 12.10 -25.93 16.14
C SER A 353 11.40 -27.24 16.52
N GLY A 354 11.08 -27.41 17.80
CA GLY A 354 10.34 -28.56 18.34
C GLY A 354 8.97 -28.73 17.70
N ARG A 355 8.22 -27.64 17.51
CA ARG A 355 6.93 -27.66 16.79
C ARG A 355 7.08 -28.18 15.37
N ILE A 356 8.09 -27.72 14.63
CA ILE A 356 8.31 -28.15 13.25
C ILE A 356 8.69 -29.63 13.19
N LYS A 357 9.54 -30.10 14.11
CA LYS A 357 9.85 -31.54 14.24
C LYS A 357 8.59 -32.36 14.50
N ALA A 358 7.70 -31.87 15.37
CA ALA A 358 6.43 -32.54 15.64
C ALA A 358 5.49 -32.54 14.40
N VAL A 359 5.40 -31.44 13.66
CA VAL A 359 4.62 -31.36 12.40
C VAL A 359 5.18 -32.32 11.35
N ARG A 360 6.51 -32.42 11.22
CA ARG A 360 7.18 -33.41 10.35
C ARG A 360 6.81 -34.84 10.74
N GLN A 361 6.83 -35.16 12.03
CA GLN A 361 6.45 -36.49 12.53
C GLN A 361 5.00 -36.83 12.19
N VAL A 362 4.06 -35.91 12.46
CA VAL A 362 2.64 -36.14 12.14
C VAL A 362 2.43 -36.31 10.63
N LEU A 363 3.07 -35.49 9.79
CA LEU A 363 2.96 -35.62 8.34
C LEU A 363 3.54 -36.95 7.84
N PHE A 364 4.69 -37.37 8.37
CA PHE A 364 5.28 -38.68 8.07
C PHE A 364 4.34 -39.83 8.46
N ASP A 365 3.77 -39.79 9.67
CA ASP A 365 2.86 -40.83 10.15
C ASP A 365 1.60 -40.94 9.27
N GLU A 366 1.02 -39.80 8.86
CA GLU A 366 -0.16 -39.79 7.97
C GLU A 366 0.17 -40.30 6.56
N LEU A 367 1.30 -39.93 5.98
CA LEU A 367 1.74 -40.43 4.67
C LEU A 367 2.06 -41.93 4.70
N ASN A 368 2.71 -42.39 5.76
CA ASN A 368 3.06 -43.81 5.93
C ASN A 368 1.81 -44.69 6.16
N LYS A 369 0.74 -44.16 6.77
CA LYS A 369 -0.55 -44.85 6.85
C LYS A 369 -1.20 -45.04 5.48
N LEU A 370 -1.08 -44.06 4.59
CA LEU A 370 -1.69 -44.07 3.26
C LEU A 370 -0.89 -44.92 2.26
N GLU A 371 0.45 -44.82 2.29
CA GLU A 371 1.35 -45.53 1.39
C GLU A 371 2.51 -46.18 2.18
N PRO A 372 2.28 -47.29 2.91
CA PRO A 372 3.29 -47.90 3.79
C PRO A 372 4.49 -48.52 3.07
N ASN A 373 4.40 -48.69 1.75
CA ASN A 373 5.46 -49.29 0.93
C ASN A 373 6.41 -48.26 0.31
N LYS A 374 6.19 -46.95 0.55
CA LYS A 374 7.04 -45.86 0.04
C LYS A 374 7.89 -45.29 1.18
N ASP A 375 9.15 -44.96 0.87
CA ASP A 375 10.03 -44.32 1.85
C ASP A 375 9.71 -42.83 2.00
N TRP A 376 9.09 -42.47 3.13
CA TRP A 376 8.80 -41.09 3.52
C TRP A 376 9.83 -40.51 4.50
N SER A 377 10.89 -41.24 4.84
CA SER A 377 11.86 -40.86 5.88
C SER A 377 12.58 -39.55 5.58
N PHE A 378 12.62 -39.10 4.32
CA PHE A 378 13.17 -37.81 3.93
C PHE A 378 12.50 -36.62 4.65
N ILE A 379 11.21 -36.72 5.00
CA ILE A 379 10.48 -35.67 5.73
C ILE A 379 11.07 -35.44 7.12
N LEU A 380 11.56 -36.52 7.75
CA LEU A 380 12.18 -36.49 9.07
C LEU A 380 13.67 -36.15 9.01
N LYS A 381 14.36 -36.57 7.94
CA LYS A 381 15.79 -36.32 7.74
C LYS A 381 16.10 -34.88 7.34
N GLN A 382 15.20 -34.23 6.58
CA GLN A 382 15.33 -32.82 6.23
C GLN A 382 15.07 -31.93 7.46
N VAL A 383 15.81 -30.81 7.57
CA VAL A 383 15.76 -29.87 8.69
C VAL A 383 15.24 -28.49 8.29
N GLY A 384 14.97 -27.63 9.28
CA GLY A 384 14.53 -26.26 9.06
C GLY A 384 13.08 -26.11 8.60
N MET A 385 12.76 -24.94 8.04
CA MET A 385 11.37 -24.55 7.71
C MET A 385 10.78 -25.24 6.48
N PHE A 386 11.60 -25.84 5.63
CA PHE A 386 11.19 -26.35 4.33
C PHE A 386 11.37 -27.84 4.22
N SER A 387 10.58 -28.45 3.35
CA SER A 387 10.81 -29.80 2.86
C SER A 387 10.67 -29.84 1.35
N PHE A 388 11.59 -30.55 0.70
CA PHE A 388 11.60 -30.71 -0.74
C PHE A 388 11.05 -32.09 -1.09
N THR A 389 9.90 -32.11 -1.76
CA THR A 389 9.05 -33.30 -1.91
C THR A 389 9.37 -34.16 -3.11
N GLY A 390 10.10 -33.64 -4.10
CA GLY A 390 10.28 -34.27 -5.41
C GLY A 390 9.02 -34.23 -6.29
N LEU A 391 7.98 -33.48 -5.93
CA LEU A 391 6.80 -33.29 -6.79
C LEU A 391 7.17 -32.54 -8.07
N SER A 392 6.68 -33.04 -9.20
CA SER A 392 6.78 -32.37 -10.50
C SER A 392 5.93 -31.09 -10.55
N PRO A 393 6.22 -30.13 -11.44
CA PRO A 393 5.39 -28.94 -11.62
C PRO A 393 3.91 -29.25 -11.85
N ALA A 394 3.59 -30.31 -12.60
CA ALA A 394 2.21 -30.74 -12.84
C ALA A 394 1.53 -31.26 -11.56
N GLN A 395 2.27 -31.94 -10.69
CA GLN A 395 1.76 -32.36 -9.38
C GLN A 395 1.58 -31.15 -8.44
N CYS A 396 2.50 -30.18 -8.45
CA CYS A 396 2.33 -28.93 -7.68
C CYS A 396 1.10 -28.12 -8.17
N ASP A 397 0.86 -28.06 -9.48
CA ASP A 397 -0.34 -27.44 -10.05
C ASP A 397 -1.59 -28.23 -9.63
N HIS A 398 -1.53 -29.57 -9.53
CA HIS A 398 -2.64 -30.39 -9.02
C HIS A 398 -2.94 -30.11 -7.54
N MET A 399 -1.90 -30.02 -6.70
CA MET A 399 -2.01 -29.62 -5.29
C MET A 399 -2.71 -28.26 -5.16
N THR A 400 -2.36 -27.31 -6.03
CA THR A 400 -2.96 -25.97 -6.03
C THR A 400 -4.41 -26.00 -6.51
N ASN A 401 -4.67 -26.57 -7.69
CA ASN A 401 -5.95 -26.44 -8.38
C ASN A 401 -7.06 -27.33 -7.81
N LYS A 402 -6.73 -28.51 -7.27
CA LYS A 402 -7.71 -29.46 -6.71
C LYS A 402 -7.79 -29.38 -5.19
N TRP A 403 -6.65 -29.23 -4.53
CA TRP A 403 -6.53 -29.34 -3.08
C TRP A 403 -6.27 -27.99 -2.39
N HIS A 404 -6.27 -26.88 -3.14
CA HIS A 404 -6.06 -25.55 -2.58
C HIS A 404 -4.76 -25.44 -1.74
N VAL A 405 -3.75 -26.28 -2.05
CA VAL A 405 -2.44 -26.27 -1.39
C VAL A 405 -1.45 -25.50 -2.26
N TYR A 406 -1.12 -24.29 -1.82
CA TYR A 406 -0.28 -23.35 -2.54
C TYR A 406 1.19 -23.57 -2.15
N MET A 407 1.99 -24.03 -3.12
CA MET A 407 3.42 -24.29 -2.97
C MET A 407 4.17 -23.88 -4.24
N THR A 408 5.50 -23.81 -4.18
CA THR A 408 6.30 -23.48 -5.37
C THR A 408 6.35 -24.67 -6.34
N LYS A 409 6.44 -24.38 -7.64
CA LYS A 409 6.40 -25.39 -8.72
C LYS A 409 7.58 -26.36 -8.73
N ASP A 410 8.61 -26.08 -7.94
CA ASP A 410 9.78 -26.95 -7.74
C ASP A 410 9.54 -28.03 -6.67
N GLY A 411 8.35 -28.11 -6.06
CA GLY A 411 8.04 -29.12 -5.06
C GLY A 411 8.52 -28.77 -3.64
N ARG A 412 8.99 -27.53 -3.40
CA ARG A 412 9.30 -27.05 -2.04
C ARG A 412 8.03 -26.72 -1.26
N LEU A 413 7.91 -27.24 -0.05
CA LEU A 413 6.84 -26.95 0.90
C LEU A 413 7.38 -26.24 2.16
N SER A 414 6.63 -25.27 2.69
CA SER A 414 6.93 -24.59 3.95
C SER A 414 6.20 -25.29 5.10
N LEU A 415 6.93 -26.09 5.89
CA LEU A 415 6.40 -26.74 7.09
C LEU A 415 6.07 -25.74 8.20
N ALA A 416 6.70 -24.56 8.16
CA ALA A 416 6.39 -23.48 9.08
C ALA A 416 4.96 -22.93 8.90
N GLY A 417 4.37 -23.08 7.70
CA GLY A 417 2.98 -22.73 7.39
C GLY A 417 1.99 -23.89 7.55
N LEU A 418 2.42 -25.03 8.11
CA LEU A 418 1.58 -26.20 8.36
C LEU A 418 1.32 -26.36 9.86
N ASN A 419 0.13 -26.82 10.21
CA ASN A 419 -0.28 -27.19 11.56
C ASN A 419 -0.63 -28.68 11.62
N LYS A 420 -0.69 -29.28 12.83
CA LYS A 420 -0.93 -30.71 13.00
C LYS A 420 -2.30 -31.12 12.45
N ALA A 421 -3.32 -30.27 12.65
CA ALA A 421 -4.69 -30.53 12.20
C ALA A 421 -4.81 -30.67 10.66
N LYS A 422 -3.96 -29.98 9.90
CA LYS A 422 -3.96 -30.01 8.43
C LYS A 422 -2.94 -30.97 7.83
N CYS A 423 -2.16 -31.69 8.65
CA CYS A 423 -1.21 -32.71 8.15
C CYS A 423 -1.93 -33.85 7.42
N LYS A 424 -3.06 -34.33 7.95
CA LYS A 424 -3.86 -35.35 7.27
C LYS A 424 -4.37 -34.87 5.92
N TYR A 425 -4.91 -33.65 5.86
CA TYR A 425 -5.38 -33.05 4.61
C TYR A 425 -4.27 -32.97 3.55
N LEU A 426 -3.07 -32.55 3.96
CA LEU A 426 -1.90 -32.52 3.08
C LEU A 426 -1.47 -33.93 2.64
N ALA A 427 -1.60 -34.95 3.49
CA ALA A 427 -1.25 -36.33 3.16
C ALA A 427 -2.27 -37.01 2.20
N ASP A 428 -3.55 -36.68 2.33
CA ASP A 428 -4.61 -37.17 1.44
C ASP A 428 -4.51 -36.59 0.02
N ALA A 429 -3.95 -35.38 -0.12
CA ALA A 429 -3.91 -34.67 -1.40
C ALA A 429 -3.09 -35.40 -2.49
N PRO A 430 -1.84 -35.84 -2.23
CA PRO A 430 -1.03 -36.63 -3.16
C PRO A 430 -1.59 -38.04 -3.45
N SER A 431 -2.26 -38.68 -2.48
CA SER A 431 -2.65 -40.11 -2.55
C SER A 431 -3.92 -40.36 -3.38
N SER A 432 -4.71 -39.32 -3.69
CA SER A 432 -5.93 -39.42 -4.51
C SER A 432 -5.71 -39.73 -6.00
N ASN A 433 -4.46 -39.87 -6.44
CA ASN A 433 -4.09 -40.37 -7.77
C ASN A 433 -3.69 -41.85 -7.68
N SER A 434 -4.68 -42.74 -7.51
CA SER A 434 -4.49 -44.13 -7.89
C SER A 434 -4.23 -44.17 -9.39
N HIS A 435 -2.98 -44.40 -9.79
CA HIS A 435 -2.42 -44.41 -11.16
C HIS A 435 -1.72 -43.13 -11.64
N THR A 436 -0.85 -42.50 -10.82
CA THR A 436 0.44 -41.95 -11.30
C THR A 436 1.25 -41.35 -10.15
N LEU A 437 1.89 -42.22 -9.37
CA LEU A 437 3.11 -41.92 -8.61
C LEU A 437 4.18 -42.94 -9.00
N GLN A 438 4.32 -43.16 -10.31
CA GLN A 438 5.47 -43.86 -10.86
C GLN A 438 6.53 -42.79 -11.17
N LEU A 439 7.57 -42.75 -10.33
CA LEU A 439 8.87 -42.21 -10.70
C LEU A 439 9.36 -42.99 -11.95
N ARG A 440 9.19 -42.41 -13.13
CA ARG A 440 10.03 -42.72 -14.29
C ARG A 440 10.56 -41.42 -14.87
N ILE A 441 11.86 -41.26 -14.66
CA ILE A 441 12.75 -40.42 -15.45
C ILE A 441 12.74 -41.01 -16.85
N ASP A 442 11.99 -40.41 -17.77
CA ASP A 442 12.25 -40.62 -19.19
C ASP A 442 13.26 -39.57 -19.63
N VAL A 443 14.50 -40.05 -19.72
CA VAL A 443 15.62 -39.46 -20.44
C VAL A 443 15.14 -39.11 -21.84
N PHE A 444 15.03 -37.81 -22.16
CA PHE A 444 15.01 -37.39 -23.55
C PHE A 444 16.42 -37.56 -24.10
N ASP A 445 16.64 -38.73 -24.70
CA ASP A 445 17.82 -39.02 -25.49
C ASP A 445 17.75 -38.24 -26.82
N ALA A 446 18.86 -37.58 -27.12
CA ALA A 446 19.05 -36.77 -28.29
C ALA A 446 19.48 -37.66 -29.46
N ALA A 447 18.54 -38.31 -30.15
CA ALA A 447 18.81 -38.92 -31.46
C ALA A 447 17.52 -39.30 -32.22
N ALA A 448 17.12 -38.50 -33.21
CA ALA A 448 16.59 -38.96 -34.50
C ALA A 448 16.06 -37.77 -35.32
N LEU A 449 16.97 -37.17 -36.09
CA LEU A 449 16.64 -36.57 -37.37
C LEU A 449 16.16 -37.69 -38.33
N HIS A 450 15.13 -37.37 -39.12
CA HIS A 450 14.57 -38.09 -40.28
C HIS A 450 13.39 -39.06 -40.08
N GLY A 451 12.27 -38.75 -40.77
CA GLY A 451 11.57 -39.75 -41.59
C GLY A 451 10.04 -39.81 -41.50
N ALA A 452 9.35 -39.24 -42.50
CA ALA A 452 7.99 -39.54 -43.02
C ALA A 452 6.78 -39.42 -42.05
N GLY A 453 5.55 -39.06 -42.42
CA GLY A 453 4.83 -38.84 -43.67
C GLY A 453 3.36 -38.50 -43.33
N PRO A 454 2.49 -38.20 -44.31
CA PRO A 454 1.31 -37.36 -44.11
C PRO A 454 0.01 -38.17 -44.01
N GLU A 455 -0.47 -38.47 -42.80
CA GLU A 455 -1.79 -39.13 -42.65
C GLU A 455 -2.52 -38.87 -41.31
N GLY A 456 -2.17 -37.78 -40.61
CA GLY A 456 -2.75 -37.44 -39.30
C GLY A 456 -3.69 -36.22 -39.27
N ARG A 457 -4.02 -35.62 -40.43
CA ARG A 457 -4.85 -34.41 -40.54
C ARG A 457 -6.24 -34.73 -41.10
N ALA A 458 -7.09 -35.42 -40.34
CA ALA A 458 -8.54 -35.47 -40.62
C ALA A 458 -9.35 -36.17 -39.50
N ARG A 459 -9.33 -35.68 -38.24
CA ARG A 459 -10.34 -36.12 -37.24
C ARG A 459 -10.46 -35.19 -36.03
N ALA A 460 -10.76 -33.91 -36.26
CA ALA A 460 -11.09 -32.99 -35.19
C ALA A 460 -12.17 -31.97 -35.60
N GLU A 461 -13.30 -32.45 -36.13
CA GLU A 461 -14.52 -31.66 -36.29
C GLU A 461 -15.75 -32.57 -36.13
N ARG A 462 -16.61 -32.20 -35.15
CA ARG A 462 -18.00 -32.64 -34.85
C ARG A 462 -18.18 -33.18 -33.43
N THR A 463 -18.64 -32.32 -32.51
CA THR A 463 -19.96 -32.41 -31.83
C THR A 463 -20.06 -31.33 -30.73
N ALA A 464 -20.79 -30.25 -31.02
CA ALA A 464 -21.33 -29.33 -30.04
C ALA A 464 -22.71 -28.87 -30.53
N ALA A 465 -23.78 -29.42 -29.93
CA ALA A 465 -25.14 -28.87 -29.83
C ALA A 465 -26.08 -29.98 -29.34
N CYS A 466 -26.68 -29.82 -28.16
CA CYS A 466 -28.12 -30.01 -27.95
C CYS A 466 -28.55 -29.84 -26.48
N CYS A 467 -29.67 -29.11 -26.34
CA CYS A 467 -30.66 -29.12 -25.26
C CYS A 467 -30.45 -28.22 -24.03
N GLY A 468 -31.15 -27.08 -24.05
CA GLY A 468 -31.56 -26.34 -22.86
C GLY A 468 -32.87 -26.87 -22.25
N GLY A 469 -33.19 -26.36 -21.06
CA GLY A 469 -34.47 -26.55 -20.37
C GLY A 469 -34.60 -25.56 -19.22
N ALA A 470 -35.70 -24.80 -19.22
CA ALA A 470 -36.06 -23.75 -18.26
C ALA A 470 -36.87 -24.31 -17.07
N VAL A 471 -36.73 -23.75 -15.86
CA VAL A 471 -37.78 -23.77 -14.82
C VAL A 471 -37.72 -22.51 -13.92
N GLU A 472 -38.79 -21.72 -14.03
CA GLU A 472 -39.61 -20.94 -13.07
C GLU A 472 -39.04 -20.12 -11.88
N ARG A 473 -39.69 -18.94 -11.75
CA ARG A 473 -39.64 -17.98 -10.64
C ARG A 473 -40.41 -18.51 -9.42
N SER A 474 -39.88 -18.31 -8.22
CA SER A 474 -40.67 -18.15 -7.00
C SER A 474 -40.16 -16.96 -6.19
N ILE A 475 -41.11 -16.12 -5.80
CA ILE A 475 -40.96 -14.91 -5.01
C ILE A 475 -40.97 -15.35 -3.55
N GLY A 476 -39.91 -15.06 -2.80
CA GLY A 476 -39.82 -15.33 -1.35
C GLY A 476 -39.21 -14.13 -0.63
N PHE A 477 -40.02 -13.40 0.11
CA PHE A 477 -39.58 -12.39 1.07
C PHE A 477 -38.80 -13.05 2.22
N PRO A 478 -37.60 -12.57 2.58
CA PRO A 478 -37.04 -12.85 3.91
C PRO A 478 -37.57 -11.81 4.90
N GLY A 479 -38.11 -12.32 6.00
CA GLY A 479 -38.69 -11.55 7.07
C GLY A 479 -37.68 -10.69 7.83
N VAL A 480 -38.26 -9.68 8.48
CA VAL A 480 -37.68 -8.82 9.50
C VAL A 480 -36.87 -9.65 10.51
N HIS A 481 -35.55 -9.53 10.49
CA HIS A 481 -34.71 -10.00 11.59
C HIS A 481 -34.78 -9.00 12.73
N THR A 482 -35.43 -9.40 13.81
CA THR A 482 -35.27 -8.79 15.13
C THR A 482 -33.84 -9.00 15.64
N PRO A 483 -33.22 -8.03 16.35
CA PRO A 483 -31.86 -8.18 16.83
C PRO A 483 -31.82 -9.18 17.99
N VAL A 484 -30.99 -10.22 17.86
CA VAL A 484 -30.64 -11.12 18.96
C VAL A 484 -29.58 -10.42 19.81
N SER A 485 -29.91 -10.19 21.08
CA SER A 485 -29.02 -9.69 22.10
C SER A 485 -27.91 -10.71 22.40
N GLY A 486 -26.75 -10.54 21.77
CA GLY A 486 -25.51 -11.25 22.08
C GLY A 486 -24.43 -10.24 22.43
N SER A 487 -24.04 -10.20 23.71
CA SER A 487 -22.93 -9.43 24.26
C SER A 487 -21.60 -9.82 23.58
N SER A 488 -21.29 -9.17 22.45
CA SER A 488 -19.93 -9.02 21.95
C SER A 488 -19.53 -7.56 22.15
N ALA A 489 -18.34 -7.31 22.69
CA ALA A 489 -17.83 -5.95 22.80
C ALA A 489 -17.78 -5.35 21.38
N PRO A 490 -18.35 -4.15 21.17
CA PRO A 490 -18.51 -3.62 19.83
C PRO A 490 -17.14 -3.30 19.21
N GLU A 491 -16.91 -3.77 17.97
CA GLU A 491 -15.64 -3.60 17.26
C GLU A 491 -15.18 -2.13 17.24
N PRO A 492 -13.90 -1.84 17.50
CA PRO A 492 -13.39 -0.48 17.47
C PRO A 492 -13.59 0.14 16.06
N PRO A 493 -13.88 1.45 15.98
CA PRO A 493 -14.07 2.12 14.70
C PRO A 493 -12.81 2.00 13.81
N ALA A 494 -13.00 1.89 12.50
CA ALA A 494 -11.91 1.72 11.52
C ALA A 494 -10.86 2.84 11.57
N TYR A 495 -11.26 4.05 11.99
CA TYR A 495 -10.36 5.15 12.32
C TYR A 495 -10.97 6.05 13.40
N ARG A 496 -10.13 6.90 14.00
CA ARG A 496 -10.53 7.90 14.99
C ARG A 496 -10.62 9.27 14.33
N ALA A 497 -11.77 9.93 14.40
CA ALA A 497 -11.96 11.30 13.94
C ALA A 497 -11.78 12.30 15.09
N PHE A 498 -11.30 13.50 14.79
CA PHE A 498 -11.21 14.62 15.74
C PHE A 498 -12.53 15.41 15.83
N VAL A 499 -13.63 14.70 16.09
CA VAL A 499 -14.95 15.30 16.35
C VAL A 499 -14.87 16.15 17.63
N ASP A 500 -15.42 17.36 17.58
CA ASP A 500 -15.52 18.23 18.75
C ASP A 500 -16.72 17.81 19.63
N PHE A 501 -16.55 16.70 20.36
CA PHE A 501 -17.61 16.13 21.22
C PHE A 501 -18.08 17.11 22.29
N LYS A 502 -17.19 17.99 22.75
CA LYS A 502 -17.54 19.04 23.70
C LYS A 502 -18.49 20.04 23.05
N PHE A 503 -18.20 20.52 21.84
CA PHE A 503 -19.10 21.37 21.09
C PHE A 503 -20.47 20.72 20.87
N VAL A 504 -20.49 19.42 20.50
CA VAL A 504 -21.75 18.68 20.31
C VAL A 504 -22.58 18.65 21.59
N ARG A 505 -21.98 18.32 22.74
CA ARG A 505 -22.67 18.35 24.03
C ARG A 505 -23.16 19.76 24.38
N ASP A 506 -22.31 20.77 24.23
CA ASP A 506 -22.63 22.15 24.62
C ASP A 506 -23.67 22.81 23.70
N ASN A 507 -23.96 22.23 22.53
CA ASN A 507 -24.87 22.77 21.51
C ASN A 507 -25.81 21.68 20.95
N VAL A 508 -26.22 20.72 21.77
CA VAL A 508 -26.91 19.50 21.31
C VAL A 508 -28.20 19.81 20.55
N GLU A 509 -28.97 20.83 20.96
CA GLU A 509 -30.20 21.23 20.30
C GLU A 509 -29.94 21.80 18.90
N ALA A 510 -28.90 22.62 18.74
CA ALA A 510 -28.52 23.19 17.46
C ALA A 510 -28.01 22.11 16.50
N VAL A 511 -27.23 21.14 16.99
CA VAL A 511 -26.75 20.01 16.20
C VAL A 511 -27.91 19.08 15.81
N ALA A 512 -28.89 18.85 16.69
CA ALA A 512 -30.09 18.09 16.40
C ALA A 512 -30.97 18.76 15.34
N ALA A 513 -31.20 20.08 15.46
CA ALA A 513 -31.91 20.85 14.44
C ALA A 513 -31.20 20.78 13.08
N ASN A 514 -29.88 20.89 13.06
CA ASN A 514 -29.06 20.74 11.85
C ASN A 514 -29.17 19.33 11.23
N CYS A 515 -29.13 18.27 12.05
CA CYS A 515 -29.31 16.89 11.56
C CYS A 515 -30.69 16.69 10.93
N ALA A 516 -31.75 17.21 11.57
CA ALA A 516 -33.11 17.15 11.04
C ALA A 516 -33.24 17.93 9.71
N ALA A 517 -32.68 19.13 9.64
CA ALA A 517 -32.67 19.95 8.42
C ALA A 517 -31.93 19.30 7.25
N ARG A 518 -31.03 18.33 7.50
CA ARG A 518 -30.25 17.61 6.47
C ARG A 518 -30.73 16.19 6.22
N LEU A 519 -31.83 15.75 6.84
CA LEU A 519 -32.31 14.37 6.83
C LEU A 519 -31.24 13.34 7.26
N SER A 520 -30.39 13.71 8.23
CA SER A 520 -29.38 12.81 8.78
C SER A 520 -29.98 11.88 9.83
N CYS A 521 -29.55 10.61 9.84
CA CYS A 521 -29.94 9.61 10.84
C CYS A 521 -29.04 9.62 12.10
N ALA A 522 -28.14 10.59 12.24
CA ALA A 522 -27.29 10.73 13.40
C ALA A 522 -28.08 11.11 14.65
N ASP A 523 -27.60 10.69 15.83
CA ASP A 523 -28.20 11.00 17.13
C ASP A 523 -27.27 11.87 17.98
N PRO A 524 -27.41 13.22 17.92
CA PRO A 524 -26.59 14.13 18.71
C PRO A 524 -26.79 13.98 20.21
N GLN A 525 -27.98 13.58 20.66
CA GLN A 525 -28.27 13.40 22.08
C GLN A 525 -27.51 12.19 22.62
N ARG A 526 -27.45 11.08 21.86
CA ARG A 526 -26.63 9.92 22.21
C ARG A 526 -25.15 10.29 22.30
N VAL A 527 -24.63 11.09 21.37
CA VAL A 527 -23.24 11.56 21.39
C VAL A 527 -22.96 12.41 22.63
N ALA A 528 -23.86 13.33 23.00
CA ALA A 528 -23.73 14.17 24.19
C ALA A 528 -23.69 13.32 25.48
N THR A 529 -24.61 12.38 25.63
CA THR A 529 -24.67 11.46 26.78
C THR A 529 -23.42 10.59 26.87
N LEU A 530 -22.98 9.99 25.76
CA LEU A 530 -21.75 9.18 25.72
C LEU A 530 -20.51 9.99 26.11
N TYR A 531 -20.44 11.25 25.70
CA TYR A 531 -19.33 12.13 26.07
C TYR A 531 -19.32 12.47 27.57
N GLU A 532 -20.48 12.71 28.18
CA GLU A 532 -20.59 12.91 29.63
C GLU A 532 -20.18 11.67 30.42
N GLU A 533 -20.64 10.49 30.01
CA GLU A 533 -20.25 9.21 30.60
C GLU A 533 -18.73 8.98 30.47
N TYR A 534 -18.16 9.28 29.29
CA TYR A 534 -16.73 9.19 29.04
C TYR A 534 -15.93 10.13 29.96
N VAL A 535 -16.34 11.40 30.07
CA VAL A 535 -15.68 12.37 30.95
C VAL A 535 -15.76 11.95 32.42
N ALA A 536 -16.92 11.45 32.88
CA ALA A 536 -17.08 10.96 34.24
C ALA A 536 -16.18 9.75 34.54
N ALA A 537 -16.13 8.77 33.62
CA ALA A 537 -15.25 7.61 33.74
C ALA A 537 -13.76 8.02 33.71
N GLN A 538 -13.40 9.03 32.91
CA GLN A 538 -12.04 9.55 32.82
C GLN A 538 -11.62 10.21 34.13
N GLN A 539 -12.49 11.03 34.72
CA GLN A 539 -12.23 11.67 36.02
C GLN A 539 -12.02 10.65 37.13
N GLU A 540 -12.85 9.61 37.20
CA GLU A 540 -12.68 8.56 38.22
C GLU A 540 -11.42 7.72 37.98
N THR A 541 -11.08 7.45 36.72
CA THR A 541 -9.82 6.77 36.36
C THR A 541 -8.61 7.59 36.80
N ASP A 542 -8.61 8.91 36.57
CA ASP A 542 -7.52 9.79 36.99
C ASP A 542 -7.44 9.92 38.52
N ARG A 543 -8.58 9.91 39.21
CA ARG A 543 -8.64 9.84 40.68
C ARG A 543 -8.04 8.55 41.22
N LEU A 544 -8.38 7.39 40.65
CA LEU A 544 -7.80 6.10 41.06
C LEU A 544 -6.31 6.00 40.72
N ARG A 545 -5.85 6.57 39.60
CA ARG A 545 -4.42 6.68 39.27
C ARG A 545 -3.68 7.53 40.31
N ALA A 546 -4.27 8.64 40.76
CA ALA A 546 -3.71 9.44 41.84
C ALA A 546 -3.67 8.63 43.16
N ALA A 547 -4.76 7.97 43.54
CA ALA A 547 -4.83 7.13 44.75
C ALA A 547 -3.83 5.96 44.72
N ARG A 548 -3.61 5.34 43.55
CA ARG A 548 -2.58 4.31 43.34
C ARG A 548 -1.19 4.87 43.58
N ASN A 549 -0.89 6.05 43.04
CA ASN A 549 0.40 6.69 43.19
C ASN A 549 0.65 7.11 44.65
N GLU A 550 -0.38 7.60 45.36
CA GLU A 550 -0.34 7.88 46.79
C GLU A 550 -0.11 6.60 47.62
N ASN A 551 -0.84 5.51 47.32
CA ASN A 551 -0.67 4.22 47.99
C ASN A 551 0.74 3.65 47.78
N SER A 552 1.26 3.75 46.55
CA SER A 552 2.65 3.39 46.24
C SER A 552 3.66 4.26 46.97
N GLY A 553 3.38 5.56 47.10
CA GLY A 553 4.18 6.50 47.88
C GLY A 553 4.20 6.15 49.38
N ALA A 554 3.05 5.82 49.96
CA ALA A 554 2.90 5.43 51.35
C ALA A 554 3.62 4.12 51.71
N MET A 555 3.92 3.27 50.72
CA MET A 555 4.72 2.05 50.89
C MET A 555 6.24 2.29 50.94
N LYS A 556 6.72 3.52 50.72
CA LYS A 556 8.16 3.85 50.77
C LYS A 556 8.59 4.14 52.21
N GLY A 557 9.41 3.26 52.80
CA GLY A 557 9.99 3.43 54.13
C GLY A 557 9.95 2.16 54.99
N LYS A 558 10.39 2.25 56.25
CA LYS A 558 10.18 1.18 57.24
C LYS A 558 8.74 1.25 57.75
N LEU A 559 7.97 0.20 57.50
CA LEU A 559 6.60 0.03 57.94
C LEU A 559 6.48 -1.24 58.77
N GLU A 560 5.61 -1.22 59.77
CA GLU A 560 5.22 -2.44 60.50
C GLU A 560 4.54 -3.44 59.54
N PRO A 561 4.72 -4.76 59.74
CA PRO A 561 4.23 -5.79 58.82
C PRO A 561 2.72 -5.70 58.52
N GLU A 562 1.90 -5.42 59.53
CA GLU A 562 0.44 -5.24 59.39
C GLU A 562 0.08 -4.02 58.53
N ALA A 563 0.74 -2.89 58.77
CA ALA A 563 0.52 -1.65 58.01
C ALA A 563 0.91 -1.84 56.53
N ARG A 564 1.99 -2.61 56.27
CA ARG A 564 2.40 -2.95 54.91
C ARG A 564 1.41 -3.89 54.22
N ALA A 565 0.89 -4.90 54.92
CA ALA A 565 -0.12 -5.81 54.38
C ALA A 565 -1.41 -5.07 53.99
N ALA A 566 -1.88 -4.13 54.82
CA ALA A 566 -3.06 -3.32 54.52
C ALA A 566 -2.90 -2.46 53.25
N LEU A 567 -1.72 -1.86 53.03
CA LEU A 567 -1.42 -1.08 51.82
C LEU A 567 -1.32 -1.96 50.56
N ILE A 568 -0.86 -3.21 50.69
CA ILE A 568 -0.83 -4.18 49.59
C ILE A 568 -2.25 -4.55 49.17
N GLU A 569 -3.13 -4.87 50.12
CA GLU A 569 -4.53 -5.20 49.83
C GLU A 569 -5.28 -4.01 49.23
N LYS A 570 -5.09 -2.80 49.78
CA LYS A 570 -5.62 -1.56 49.18
C LYS A 570 -5.10 -1.36 47.74
N GLY A 571 -3.83 -1.65 47.50
CA GLY A 571 -3.22 -1.56 46.17
C GLY A 571 -3.79 -2.55 45.16
N LYS A 572 -4.13 -3.77 45.60
CA LYS A 572 -4.82 -4.76 44.77
C LYS A 572 -6.22 -4.31 44.39
N GLY A 573 -7.02 -3.83 45.36
CA GLY A 573 -8.36 -3.30 45.10
C GLY A 573 -8.35 -2.14 44.09
N ILE A 574 -7.45 -1.17 44.26
CA ILE A 574 -7.28 -0.06 43.31
C ILE A 574 -6.90 -0.56 41.91
N LYS A 575 -6.06 -1.60 41.81
CA LYS A 575 -5.66 -2.18 40.53
C LYS A 575 -6.85 -2.83 39.81
N GLU A 576 -7.64 -3.63 40.52
CA GLU A 576 -8.83 -4.30 39.96
C GLU A 576 -9.89 -3.28 39.51
N GLU A 577 -10.13 -2.23 40.30
CA GLU A 577 -11.04 -1.15 39.91
C GLU A 577 -10.53 -0.36 38.68
N LEU A 578 -9.22 -0.10 38.59
CA LEU A 578 -8.61 0.56 37.43
C LEU A 578 -8.74 -0.27 36.15
N GLU A 579 -8.50 -1.58 36.21
CA GLU A 579 -8.66 -2.47 35.04
C GLU A 579 -10.10 -2.42 34.49
N GLY A 580 -11.10 -2.41 35.39
CA GLY A 580 -12.51 -2.27 35.01
C GLY A 580 -12.84 -0.90 34.39
N LEU A 581 -12.35 0.20 34.96
CA LEU A 581 -12.58 1.54 34.43
C LEU A 581 -11.85 1.80 33.11
N GLU A 582 -10.64 1.28 32.93
CA GLU A 582 -9.89 1.42 31.67
C GLU A 582 -10.58 0.65 30.52
N ALA A 583 -11.13 -0.54 30.80
CA ALA A 583 -11.95 -1.27 29.84
C ALA A 583 -13.24 -0.51 29.49
N ARG A 584 -13.92 0.07 30.48
CA ARG A 584 -15.12 0.91 30.27
C ARG A 584 -14.80 2.16 29.44
N LEU A 585 -13.68 2.83 29.72
CA LEU A 585 -13.23 3.99 28.96
C LEU A 585 -12.98 3.65 27.49
N ALA A 586 -12.32 2.53 27.22
CA ALA A 586 -12.08 2.08 25.84
C ALA A 586 -13.40 1.78 25.11
N ALA A 587 -14.37 1.15 25.78
CA ALA A 587 -15.68 0.87 25.21
C ALA A 587 -16.49 2.15 24.91
N LEU A 588 -16.52 3.09 25.87
CA LEU A 588 -17.18 4.40 25.72
C LEU A 588 -16.53 5.21 24.60
N ASP A 589 -15.21 5.22 24.50
CA ASP A 589 -14.48 5.92 23.45
C ASP A 589 -14.81 5.35 22.05
N ALA A 590 -14.84 4.02 21.92
CA ALA A 590 -15.20 3.36 20.67
C ALA A 590 -16.65 3.67 20.24
N GLU A 591 -17.59 3.68 21.18
CA GLU A 591 -18.99 4.02 20.90
C GLU A 591 -19.18 5.50 20.57
N LEU A 592 -18.54 6.38 21.34
CA LEU A 592 -18.55 7.82 21.11
C LEU A 592 -18.00 8.17 19.71
N GLN A 593 -16.95 7.49 19.28
CA GLN A 593 -16.41 7.63 17.93
C GLN A 593 -17.38 7.14 16.85
N ARG A 594 -18.01 5.98 17.02
CA ARG A 594 -18.98 5.44 16.05
C ARG A 594 -20.18 6.39 15.87
N GLU A 595 -20.78 6.85 16.95
CA GLU A 595 -21.93 7.76 16.86
C GLU A 595 -21.52 9.16 16.40
N GLY A 596 -20.41 9.69 16.91
CA GLY A 596 -19.92 11.02 16.53
C GLY A 596 -19.55 11.14 15.05
N GLN A 597 -19.02 10.08 14.45
CA GLN A 597 -18.63 10.10 13.04
C GLN A 597 -19.83 10.13 12.08
N ARG A 598 -21.04 9.81 12.53
CA ARG A 598 -22.28 9.89 11.74
C ARG A 598 -22.83 11.32 11.63
N LEU A 599 -22.37 12.22 12.51
CA LEU A 599 -22.79 13.62 12.48
C LEU A 599 -22.35 14.27 11.15
N PRO A 600 -23.27 14.95 10.44
CA PRO A 600 -22.91 15.77 9.30
C PRO A 600 -22.20 17.05 9.76
N ASN A 601 -21.66 17.82 8.83
CA ASN A 601 -21.17 19.17 9.13
C ASN A 601 -22.34 20.05 9.62
N MET A 602 -22.03 21.18 10.24
CA MET A 602 -23.03 22.24 10.42
C MET A 602 -23.45 22.79 9.06
N THR A 603 -24.55 23.55 9.03
CA THR A 603 -25.09 24.17 7.82
C THR A 603 -24.89 25.67 7.89
N HIS A 604 -24.46 26.30 6.80
CA HIS A 604 -24.33 27.75 6.71
C HIS A 604 -25.70 28.43 6.92
N PRO A 605 -25.81 29.52 7.70
CA PRO A 605 -27.09 30.17 7.98
C PRO A 605 -27.91 30.58 6.74
N ASP A 606 -27.23 31.00 5.67
CA ASP A 606 -27.87 31.36 4.39
C ASP A 606 -28.42 30.19 3.57
N VAL A 607 -28.10 28.93 3.91
CA VAL A 607 -28.58 27.78 3.13
C VAL A 607 -30.09 27.65 3.25
N PRO A 608 -30.84 27.52 2.13
CA PRO A 608 -32.27 27.31 2.20
C PRO A 608 -32.61 25.96 2.83
N ILE A 609 -33.54 25.95 3.79
CA ILE A 609 -33.94 24.75 4.51
C ILE A 609 -35.06 24.03 3.74
N GLY A 610 -34.78 22.83 3.24
CA GLY A 610 -35.75 22.01 2.53
C GLY A 610 -35.14 21.14 1.43
N GLY A 611 -36.01 20.71 0.50
CA GLY A 611 -35.64 19.91 -0.67
C GLY A 611 -35.00 20.73 -1.79
N GLU A 612 -34.58 20.06 -2.86
CA GLU A 612 -33.93 20.69 -4.02
C GLU A 612 -34.80 21.80 -4.65
N ASP A 613 -36.13 21.68 -4.55
CA ASP A 613 -37.12 22.62 -5.06
C ASP A 613 -37.06 24.02 -4.41
N VAL A 614 -36.46 24.13 -3.22
CA VAL A 614 -36.25 25.42 -2.54
C VAL A 614 -34.82 25.96 -2.67
N SER A 615 -33.99 25.31 -3.49
CA SER A 615 -32.65 25.83 -3.81
C SER A 615 -32.76 27.20 -4.47
N THR A 616 -31.88 28.12 -4.11
CA THR A 616 -31.97 29.52 -4.56
C THR A 616 -31.16 29.72 -5.83
N GLN A 617 -31.80 30.20 -6.90
CA GLN A 617 -31.08 30.61 -8.10
C GLN A 617 -30.32 31.92 -7.85
N LEU A 618 -29.00 31.84 -7.82
CA LEU A 618 -28.11 32.98 -7.61
C LEU A 618 -27.87 33.75 -8.92
N GLN A 619 -27.75 33.02 -10.03
CA GLN A 619 -27.40 33.59 -11.31
C GLN A 619 -27.98 32.76 -12.46
N LEU A 620 -28.32 33.44 -13.56
CA LEU A 620 -28.62 32.83 -14.86
C LEU A 620 -27.68 33.44 -15.90
N VAL A 621 -26.96 32.60 -16.65
CA VAL A 621 -25.91 33.02 -17.58
C VAL A 621 -26.21 32.51 -18.99
N GLY A 622 -26.02 33.34 -20.00
CA GLY A 622 -26.31 33.01 -21.40
C GLY A 622 -27.80 33.03 -21.73
N GLN A 623 -28.17 32.45 -22.88
CA GLN A 623 -29.57 32.30 -23.32
C GLN A 623 -29.76 30.91 -23.93
N LYS A 624 -30.96 30.32 -23.76
CA LYS A 624 -31.32 29.06 -24.41
C LYS A 624 -31.16 29.18 -25.92
N GLN A 625 -30.50 28.20 -26.53
CA GLN A 625 -30.40 28.15 -27.97
C GLN A 625 -31.79 27.94 -28.59
N SER A 626 -32.09 28.74 -29.62
CA SER A 626 -33.32 28.60 -30.41
C SER A 626 -33.01 27.82 -31.68
N PHE A 627 -33.78 26.77 -31.95
CA PHE A 627 -33.63 25.93 -33.13
C PHE A 627 -34.85 26.12 -34.05
N ALA A 628 -34.62 26.24 -35.36
CA ALA A 628 -35.68 26.22 -36.37
C ALA A 628 -36.14 24.79 -36.72
N PHE A 629 -35.60 23.80 -36.02
CA PHE A 629 -35.83 22.36 -36.17
C PHE A 629 -35.94 21.74 -34.78
N GLU A 630 -36.49 20.53 -34.68
CA GLU A 630 -36.57 19.81 -33.40
C GLU A 630 -35.16 19.35 -32.98
N PRO A 631 -34.63 19.81 -31.83
CA PRO A 631 -33.30 19.44 -31.39
C PRO A 631 -33.24 17.95 -31.04
N LYS A 632 -32.23 17.26 -31.55
CA LYS A 632 -31.91 15.88 -31.17
C LYS A 632 -31.28 15.85 -29.79
N ASP A 633 -31.51 14.76 -29.07
CA ASP A 633 -30.77 14.47 -27.84
C ASP A 633 -29.35 13.94 -28.14
N HIS A 634 -28.50 13.95 -27.12
CA HIS A 634 -27.13 13.45 -27.26
C HIS A 634 -27.03 11.95 -27.60
N LEU A 635 -28.08 11.16 -27.38
CA LEU A 635 -28.11 9.75 -27.80
C LEU A 635 -28.25 9.64 -29.31
N GLN A 636 -29.23 10.35 -29.87
CA GLN A 636 -29.47 10.43 -31.31
C GLN A 636 -28.26 11.04 -32.04
N LEU A 637 -27.71 12.15 -31.53
CA LEU A 637 -26.49 12.73 -32.07
C LEU A 637 -25.29 11.78 -31.92
N GLY A 638 -25.21 11.07 -30.80
CA GLY A 638 -24.19 10.08 -30.51
C GLY A 638 -24.17 8.94 -31.54
N GLU A 639 -25.34 8.47 -31.94
CA GLU A 639 -25.52 7.42 -32.95
C GLU A 639 -25.28 7.96 -34.37
N ASP A 640 -25.93 9.06 -34.74
CA ASP A 640 -25.89 9.63 -36.10
C ASP A 640 -24.46 10.05 -36.52
N LEU A 641 -23.65 10.48 -35.55
CA LEU A 641 -22.28 10.93 -35.76
C LEU A 641 -21.22 9.85 -35.46
N ASP A 642 -21.63 8.63 -35.04
CA ASP A 642 -20.74 7.55 -34.57
C ASP A 642 -19.77 8.03 -33.47
N LEU A 643 -20.34 8.61 -32.41
CA LEU A 643 -19.61 9.22 -31.30
C LEU A 643 -19.71 8.43 -30.00
N ILE A 644 -20.84 7.75 -29.75
CA ILE A 644 -21.09 7.07 -28.48
C ILE A 644 -21.63 5.67 -28.76
N ASP A 645 -20.96 4.65 -28.22
CA ASP A 645 -21.37 3.26 -28.34
C ASP A 645 -21.71 2.67 -26.96
N PHE A 646 -23.00 2.68 -26.64
CA PHE A 646 -23.55 2.05 -25.43
C PHE A 646 -23.79 0.55 -25.60
N GLU A 647 -23.93 0.05 -26.83
CA GLU A 647 -24.17 -1.38 -27.09
C GLU A 647 -22.92 -2.19 -26.71
N THR A 648 -21.77 -1.81 -27.25
CA THR A 648 -20.48 -2.41 -26.91
C THR A 648 -20.16 -2.20 -25.43
N GLY A 649 -20.46 -1.02 -24.87
CA GLY A 649 -20.33 -0.75 -23.43
C GLY A 649 -21.16 -1.73 -22.59
N GLY A 650 -22.42 -1.94 -22.97
CA GLY A 650 -23.35 -2.89 -22.37
C GLY A 650 -22.86 -4.34 -22.43
N VAL A 651 -22.34 -4.78 -23.58
CA VAL A 651 -21.83 -6.13 -23.77
C VAL A 651 -20.56 -6.39 -22.96
N VAL A 652 -19.64 -5.42 -22.89
CA VAL A 652 -18.32 -5.62 -22.27
C VAL A 652 -18.34 -5.39 -20.76
N SER A 653 -19.06 -4.37 -20.29
CA SER A 653 -18.98 -3.89 -18.90
C SER A 653 -20.32 -3.83 -18.17
N GLY A 654 -21.43 -4.05 -18.89
CA GLY A 654 -22.79 -3.95 -18.36
C GLY A 654 -23.46 -2.61 -18.64
N ALA A 655 -24.72 -2.47 -18.21
CA ALA A 655 -25.50 -1.26 -18.41
C ALA A 655 -24.80 -0.01 -17.85
N LYS A 656 -25.04 1.17 -18.44
CA LYS A 656 -24.47 2.47 -18.04
C LYS A 656 -22.94 2.60 -18.20
N PHE A 657 -22.31 1.70 -18.95
CA PHE A 657 -20.97 1.88 -19.53
C PHE A 657 -21.08 2.24 -21.01
N TYR A 658 -20.05 2.90 -21.54
CA TYR A 658 -20.04 3.42 -22.91
C TYR A 658 -18.62 3.49 -23.48
N TYR A 659 -18.52 3.51 -24.80
CA TYR A 659 -17.31 3.91 -25.51
C TYR A 659 -17.54 5.26 -26.17
N LEU A 660 -16.62 6.21 -25.99
CA LEU A 660 -16.52 7.37 -26.88
C LEU A 660 -15.69 7.01 -28.10
N ARG A 661 -16.16 7.44 -29.27
CA ARG A 661 -15.49 7.21 -30.54
C ARG A 661 -15.20 8.52 -31.23
N ASN A 662 -14.16 8.47 -32.07
CA ASN A 662 -13.85 9.52 -33.01
C ASN A 662 -13.77 10.93 -32.37
N GLU A 663 -14.53 11.90 -32.87
CA GLU A 663 -14.51 13.28 -32.41
C GLU A 663 -14.99 13.44 -30.96
N ALA A 664 -15.81 12.54 -30.42
CA ALA A 664 -16.22 12.60 -29.01
C ALA A 664 -15.11 12.14 -28.07
N ALA A 665 -14.28 11.18 -28.49
CA ALA A 665 -13.06 10.82 -27.74
C ALA A 665 -12.06 11.99 -27.73
N LEU A 666 -11.95 12.73 -28.84
CA LEU A 666 -11.17 13.97 -28.88
C LEU A 666 -11.79 15.07 -28.02
N LEU A 667 -13.12 15.17 -27.99
CA LEU A 667 -13.84 16.17 -27.19
C LEU A 667 -13.64 15.96 -25.68
N GLU A 668 -13.62 14.72 -25.21
CA GLU A 668 -13.26 14.40 -23.83
C GLU A 668 -11.85 14.93 -23.50
N LEU A 669 -10.85 14.57 -24.31
CA LEU A 669 -9.48 15.04 -24.11
C LEU A 669 -9.38 16.58 -24.22
N ALA A 670 -10.16 17.19 -25.10
CA ALA A 670 -10.19 18.63 -25.28
C ALA A 670 -10.75 19.35 -24.06
N LEU A 671 -11.86 18.85 -23.51
CA LEU A 671 -12.47 19.37 -22.28
C LEU A 671 -11.53 19.26 -21.09
N VAL A 672 -10.88 18.11 -20.91
CA VAL A 672 -9.90 17.91 -19.84
C VAL A 672 -8.74 18.89 -19.97
N ASN A 673 -8.14 19.01 -21.16
CA ASN A 673 -6.99 19.90 -21.38
C ASN A 673 -7.36 21.38 -21.28
N TYR A 674 -8.49 21.80 -21.84
CA TYR A 674 -9.02 23.16 -21.70
C TYR A 674 -9.20 23.52 -20.22
N THR A 675 -9.87 22.64 -19.47
CA THR A 675 -10.15 22.86 -18.04
C THR A 675 -8.86 22.90 -17.22
N MET A 676 -7.97 21.93 -17.40
CA MET A 676 -6.67 21.93 -16.71
C MET A 676 -5.85 23.17 -17.05
N HIS A 677 -5.85 23.65 -18.30
CA HIS A 677 -5.18 24.88 -18.67
C HIS A 677 -5.75 26.10 -17.92
N LYS A 678 -7.07 26.23 -17.84
CA LYS A 678 -7.73 27.34 -17.11
C LYS A 678 -7.46 27.29 -15.61
N VAL A 679 -7.58 26.12 -15.01
CA VAL A 679 -7.39 25.90 -13.57
C VAL A 679 -5.93 26.10 -13.16
N VAL A 680 -4.96 25.60 -13.94
CA VAL A 680 -3.54 25.85 -13.69
C VAL A 680 -3.17 27.33 -13.88
N ALA A 681 -3.75 28.00 -14.89
CA ALA A 681 -3.57 29.44 -15.06
C ALA A 681 -4.13 30.25 -13.88
N ALA A 682 -5.13 29.73 -13.17
CA ALA A 682 -5.66 30.29 -11.92
C ALA A 682 -4.82 29.96 -10.66
N GLY A 683 -3.64 29.35 -10.82
CA GLY A 683 -2.68 29.11 -9.74
C GLY A 683 -2.85 27.78 -8.99
N PHE A 684 -3.61 26.85 -9.55
CA PHE A 684 -3.72 25.50 -9.00
C PHE A 684 -2.52 24.64 -9.41
N THR A 685 -2.03 23.82 -8.47
CA THR A 685 -1.00 22.83 -8.74
C THR A 685 -1.64 21.63 -9.44
N PRO A 686 -1.23 21.29 -10.68
CA PRO A 686 -1.76 20.13 -11.38
C PRO A 686 -1.22 18.83 -10.76
N MET A 687 -2.10 17.85 -10.58
CA MET A 687 -1.79 16.54 -10.00
C MET A 687 -2.41 15.42 -10.84
N MET A 688 -1.73 14.28 -10.85
CA MET A 688 -2.30 13.00 -11.27
C MET A 688 -2.47 12.15 -10.03
N THR A 689 -3.70 11.74 -9.74
CA THR A 689 -4.02 10.97 -8.54
C THR A 689 -4.19 9.48 -8.85
N PRO A 690 -3.94 8.58 -7.89
CA PRO A 690 -4.38 7.20 -8.00
C PRO A 690 -5.92 7.12 -8.09
N ASP A 691 -6.44 6.26 -8.97
CA ASP A 691 -7.88 5.95 -9.04
C ASP A 691 -8.31 4.93 -7.96
N LEU A 692 -7.34 4.27 -7.31
CA LEU A 692 -7.53 3.36 -6.17
C LEU A 692 -7.02 4.01 -4.87
N VAL A 693 -7.89 4.06 -3.87
CA VAL A 693 -7.58 4.61 -2.53
C VAL A 693 -7.93 3.60 -1.45
N ARG A 694 -7.40 3.76 -0.23
CA ARG A 694 -7.84 2.95 0.91
C ARG A 694 -9.26 3.35 1.30
N GLU A 695 -10.11 2.38 1.65
CA GLU A 695 -11.49 2.64 2.09
C GLU A 695 -11.55 3.65 3.25
N SER A 696 -10.57 3.59 4.17
CA SER A 696 -10.44 4.55 5.26
C SER A 696 -10.29 6.01 4.80
N VAL A 697 -9.68 6.27 3.64
CA VAL A 697 -9.54 7.66 3.11
C VAL A 697 -10.87 8.14 2.57
N PHE A 698 -11.63 7.26 1.93
CA PHE A 698 -12.97 7.53 1.44
C PHE A 698 -13.91 7.93 2.59
N GLU A 699 -13.92 7.15 3.67
CA GLU A 699 -14.69 7.45 4.88
C GLU A 699 -14.26 8.76 5.55
N LYS A 700 -12.95 9.03 5.61
CA LYS A 700 -12.40 10.26 6.18
C LYS A 700 -12.79 11.52 5.39
N CYS A 701 -13.01 11.41 4.08
CA CYS A 701 -13.54 12.50 3.25
C CYS A 701 -15.04 12.74 3.48
N GLY A 702 -15.73 11.92 4.28
CA GLY A 702 -17.14 12.11 4.62
C GLY A 702 -18.13 11.44 3.66
N PHE A 703 -17.64 10.58 2.78
CA PHE A 703 -18.51 9.79 1.92
C PHE A 703 -19.01 8.55 2.67
N GLN A 704 -20.07 8.74 3.45
CA GLN A 704 -20.75 7.66 4.17
C GLN A 704 -22.03 7.25 3.42
N PRO A 705 -22.32 5.94 3.27
CA PRO A 705 -23.59 5.50 2.69
C PRO A 705 -24.76 6.01 3.55
N ARG A 706 -25.66 6.80 2.96
CA ARG A 706 -26.91 7.24 3.63
C ARG A 706 -27.93 6.10 3.79
N ALA A 707 -27.73 4.97 3.08
CA ALA A 707 -28.57 3.77 3.07
C ALA A 707 -27.72 2.52 2.80
N GLU A 708 -28.33 1.33 2.78
CA GLU A 708 -27.65 0.04 2.49
C GLU A 708 -26.97 -0.01 1.11
N ASN A 709 -27.32 0.90 0.21
CA ASN A 709 -26.72 1.02 -1.13
C ASN A 709 -25.42 1.82 -1.08
N THR A 710 -24.28 1.13 -1.21
CA THR A 710 -22.96 1.76 -1.34
C THR A 710 -22.80 2.45 -2.70
N GLN A 711 -22.23 3.65 -2.74
CA GLN A 711 -21.82 4.35 -3.97
C GLN A 711 -20.41 3.96 -4.45
N ILE A 712 -19.77 3.00 -3.76
CA ILE A 712 -18.35 2.67 -3.89
C ILE A 712 -18.18 1.32 -4.58
N TYR A 713 -17.23 1.23 -5.51
CA TYR A 713 -16.70 -0.05 -5.96
C TYR A 713 -15.50 -0.46 -5.10
N SER A 714 -15.66 -1.45 -4.23
CA SER A 714 -14.56 -2.03 -3.43
C SER A 714 -13.77 -3.08 -4.22
N VAL A 715 -12.46 -3.15 -3.97
CA VAL A 715 -11.58 -4.17 -4.54
C VAL A 715 -11.54 -5.37 -3.60
N LYS A 716 -12.11 -6.49 -4.06
CA LYS A 716 -12.17 -7.75 -3.31
C LYS A 716 -10.79 -8.14 -2.76
N ASP A 717 -10.77 -8.65 -1.52
CA ASP A 717 -9.58 -9.14 -0.82
C ASP A 717 -8.51 -8.07 -0.54
N SER A 718 -8.91 -6.79 -0.50
CA SER A 718 -8.08 -5.66 -0.12
C SER A 718 -8.91 -4.61 0.62
N ALA A 719 -8.24 -3.70 1.35
CA ALA A 719 -8.89 -2.53 1.95
C ALA A 719 -8.89 -1.32 0.99
N MET A 720 -9.01 -1.57 -0.32
CA MET A 720 -8.94 -0.56 -1.38
C MET A 720 -10.29 -0.43 -2.09
N CYS A 721 -10.60 0.76 -2.56
CA CYS A 721 -11.77 1.04 -3.38
C CYS A 721 -11.43 1.99 -4.53
N LEU A 722 -12.23 1.94 -5.59
CA LEU A 722 -12.17 2.91 -6.68
C LEU A 722 -12.77 4.24 -6.23
N THR A 723 -12.12 5.34 -6.60
CA THR A 723 -12.56 6.66 -6.21
C THR A 723 -13.79 7.13 -6.99
N GLY A 724 -14.76 7.75 -6.31
CA GLY A 724 -15.93 8.38 -6.94
C GLY A 724 -15.69 9.83 -7.41
N THR A 725 -14.52 10.38 -7.10
CA THR A 725 -14.06 11.74 -7.44
C THR A 725 -12.57 11.90 -7.12
N ALA A 726 -11.83 12.72 -7.86
CA ALA A 726 -10.44 13.04 -7.50
C ALA A 726 -10.33 13.84 -6.18
N GLU A 727 -11.43 14.34 -5.62
CA GLU A 727 -11.49 14.95 -4.28
C GLU A 727 -10.88 14.05 -3.21
N ILE A 728 -11.15 12.75 -3.26
CA ILE A 728 -10.74 11.81 -2.20
C ILE A 728 -9.22 11.64 -2.15
N PRO A 729 -8.52 11.30 -3.25
CA PRO A 729 -7.06 11.25 -3.23
C PRO A 729 -6.42 12.64 -3.05
N LEU A 730 -7.03 13.73 -3.51
CA LEU A 730 -6.54 15.09 -3.25
C LEU A 730 -6.64 15.47 -1.76
N GLY A 731 -7.75 15.17 -1.10
CA GLY A 731 -7.92 15.35 0.35
C GLY A 731 -6.94 14.49 1.14
N GLY A 732 -6.68 13.26 0.68
CA GLY A 732 -5.68 12.37 1.26
C GLY A 732 -4.23 12.85 1.14
N ALA A 733 -3.92 13.79 0.23
CA ALA A 733 -2.55 14.21 -0.06
C ALA A 733 -1.82 14.86 1.13
N TYR A 734 -2.57 15.50 2.03
CA TYR A 734 -2.06 16.15 3.25
C TYR A 734 -2.57 15.50 4.54
N MET A 735 -3.07 14.26 4.47
CA MET A 735 -3.51 13.51 5.64
C MET A 735 -2.39 13.43 6.69
N ASP A 736 -2.76 13.66 7.95
CA ASP A 736 -1.86 13.71 9.12
C ASP A 736 -0.76 14.80 9.09
N ALA A 737 -0.84 15.77 8.17
CA ALA A 737 0.13 16.86 8.07
C ALA A 737 -0.15 18.02 9.02
N ILE A 738 0.93 18.67 9.50
CA ILE A 738 0.89 20.00 10.14
C ILE A 738 1.56 21.00 9.19
N LEU A 739 0.75 21.80 8.52
CA LEU A 739 1.15 22.76 7.50
C LEU A 739 1.64 24.08 8.12
N PRO A 740 2.68 24.72 7.56
CA PRO A 740 3.00 26.11 7.88
C PRO A 740 1.90 27.06 7.36
N ALA A 741 1.50 28.07 8.14
CA ALA A 741 0.46 29.01 7.73
C ALA A 741 0.79 29.75 6.42
N GLU A 742 2.07 30.03 6.17
CA GLU A 742 2.56 30.68 4.94
C GLU A 742 2.38 29.85 3.66
N GLN A 743 2.12 28.54 3.78
CA GLN A 743 1.82 27.68 2.64
C GLN A 743 0.33 27.70 2.27
N LEU A 744 -0.53 28.27 3.13
CA LEU A 744 -1.97 28.31 2.91
C LEU A 744 -2.40 29.61 2.18
N PRO A 745 -3.31 29.53 1.21
CA PRO A 745 -4.05 28.33 0.80
C PRO A 745 -3.29 27.47 -0.22
N ILE A 746 -3.34 26.15 -0.04
CA ILE A 746 -2.86 25.17 -1.02
C ILE A 746 -3.99 24.89 -2.01
N ARG A 747 -3.72 25.07 -3.30
CA ARG A 747 -4.68 24.83 -4.39
C ARG A 747 -4.19 23.69 -5.27
N MET A 748 -4.98 22.65 -5.41
CA MET A 748 -4.67 21.45 -6.18
C MET A 748 -5.75 21.16 -7.21
N ALA A 749 -5.37 20.70 -8.39
CA ALA A 749 -6.31 20.24 -9.39
C ALA A 749 -5.87 18.92 -10.00
N ALA A 750 -6.80 17.99 -10.18
CA ALA A 750 -6.50 16.69 -10.76
C ALA A 750 -7.57 16.26 -11.76
N PHE A 751 -7.11 15.68 -12.86
CA PHE A 751 -7.91 14.83 -13.72
C PHE A 751 -7.86 13.40 -13.18
N GLY A 752 -9.02 12.74 -13.09
CA GLY A 752 -9.12 11.34 -12.68
C GLY A 752 -10.39 10.67 -13.19
N HIS A 753 -10.40 9.33 -13.15
CA HIS A 753 -11.59 8.56 -13.46
C HIS A 753 -12.42 8.38 -12.20
N CYS A 754 -13.72 8.63 -12.31
CA CYS A 754 -14.69 8.52 -11.24
C CYS A 754 -15.51 7.25 -11.43
N PHE A 755 -15.61 6.43 -10.40
CA PHE A 755 -16.37 5.18 -10.39
C PHE A 755 -17.48 5.25 -9.35
N ARG A 756 -18.74 5.12 -9.78
CA ARG A 756 -19.92 5.19 -8.91
C ARG A 756 -20.88 4.06 -9.24
N THR A 757 -21.35 3.34 -8.23
CA THR A 757 -22.31 2.24 -8.43
C THR A 757 -23.68 2.75 -8.85
N GLU A 758 -23.99 4.03 -8.63
CA GLU A 758 -25.27 4.65 -8.99
C GLU A 758 -26.50 3.88 -8.45
N ALA A 759 -26.31 3.18 -7.33
CA ALA A 759 -27.32 2.36 -6.70
C ALA A 759 -28.47 3.23 -6.16
N GLY A 760 -29.72 2.85 -6.46
CA GLY A 760 -30.94 3.56 -6.03
C GLY A 760 -31.46 4.66 -6.98
N ALA A 761 -30.75 5.00 -8.06
CA ALA A 761 -31.19 6.02 -9.02
C ALA A 761 -31.92 5.39 -10.23
N ALA A 762 -33.24 5.17 -10.10
CA ALA A 762 -34.13 4.84 -11.21
C ALA A 762 -34.88 6.09 -11.70
N GLY A 763 -34.92 6.35 -13.02
CA GLY A 763 -35.68 7.47 -13.59
C GLY A 763 -35.11 8.05 -14.89
N ALA A 764 -35.71 9.13 -15.40
CA ALA A 764 -35.32 9.79 -16.67
C ALA A 764 -33.86 10.29 -16.69
N ALA A 765 -33.26 10.54 -15.53
CA ALA A 765 -31.84 10.88 -15.37
C ALA A 765 -30.86 9.70 -15.57
N SER A 766 -31.35 8.52 -15.99
CA SER A 766 -30.54 7.30 -16.21
C SER A 766 -30.21 7.02 -17.69
N LYS A 767 -30.67 7.88 -18.61
CA LYS A 767 -30.43 7.71 -20.06
C LYS A 767 -29.14 8.41 -20.50
N GLY A 768 -28.39 7.73 -21.37
CA GLY A 768 -27.19 8.25 -22.02
C GLY A 768 -26.04 8.59 -21.08
N LEU A 769 -25.31 9.67 -21.38
CA LEU A 769 -24.07 10.04 -20.67
C LEU A 769 -24.31 10.76 -19.34
N TYR A 770 -25.56 11.08 -19.00
CA TYR A 770 -25.86 11.92 -17.84
C TYR A 770 -25.52 11.26 -16.50
N ARG A 771 -25.73 9.93 -16.39
CA ARG A 771 -25.48 9.13 -15.19
C ARG A 771 -24.95 7.75 -15.56
N VAL A 772 -23.64 7.57 -15.37
CA VAL A 772 -22.84 6.43 -15.82
C VAL A 772 -21.96 5.91 -14.69
N HIS A 773 -21.53 4.64 -14.76
CA HIS A 773 -20.73 4.04 -13.70
C HIS A 773 -19.28 4.51 -13.66
N GLN A 774 -18.74 4.87 -14.83
CA GLN A 774 -17.38 5.37 -14.99
C GLN A 774 -17.40 6.65 -15.80
N PHE A 775 -16.70 7.68 -15.34
CA PHE A 775 -16.56 8.93 -16.10
C PHE A 775 -15.30 9.72 -15.75
N SER A 776 -14.87 10.55 -16.69
CA SER A 776 -13.76 11.48 -16.52
C SER A 776 -14.21 12.77 -15.80
N LYS A 777 -13.42 13.23 -14.82
CA LYS A 777 -13.66 14.51 -14.12
C LYS A 777 -12.36 15.26 -13.86
N VAL A 778 -12.40 16.59 -13.97
CA VAL A 778 -11.37 17.48 -13.44
C VAL A 778 -11.89 18.10 -12.14
N GLU A 779 -11.15 17.89 -11.06
CA GLU A 779 -11.49 18.36 -9.71
C GLU A 779 -10.52 19.44 -9.25
N MET A 780 -11.04 20.46 -8.56
CA MET A 780 -10.29 21.42 -7.77
C MET A 780 -10.46 21.10 -6.28
N PHE A 781 -9.37 21.17 -5.53
CA PHE A 781 -9.35 20.97 -4.08
C PHE A 781 -8.47 22.02 -3.41
N VAL A 782 -8.94 22.58 -2.30
CA VAL A 782 -8.25 23.65 -1.58
C VAL A 782 -8.13 23.29 -0.10
N VAL A 783 -6.94 23.51 0.47
CA VAL A 783 -6.70 23.50 1.92
C VAL A 783 -6.35 24.93 2.34
N CYS A 784 -7.08 25.50 3.28
CA CYS A 784 -6.92 26.92 3.66
C CYS A 784 -7.11 27.16 5.16
N THR A 785 -6.88 28.39 5.62
CA THR A 785 -7.27 28.78 6.98
C THR A 785 -8.80 29.03 7.04
N PRO A 786 -9.41 29.00 8.24
CA PRO A 786 -10.84 29.28 8.40
C PRO A 786 -11.27 30.64 7.81
N GLU A 787 -10.44 31.68 7.98
CA GLU A 787 -10.71 33.05 7.53
C GLU A 787 -10.69 33.19 6.01
N GLN A 788 -10.04 32.27 5.30
CA GLN A 788 -9.94 32.27 3.85
C GLN A 788 -11.08 31.50 3.17
N SER A 789 -11.80 30.66 3.92
CA SER A 789 -12.69 29.61 3.40
C SER A 789 -13.79 30.16 2.48
N ASP A 790 -14.59 31.13 2.96
CA ASP A 790 -15.74 31.63 2.20
C ASP A 790 -15.32 32.41 0.95
N ALA A 791 -14.24 33.19 1.04
CA ALA A 791 -13.69 33.91 -0.10
C ALA A 791 -13.15 32.95 -1.18
N LEU A 792 -12.53 31.84 -0.77
CA LEU A 792 -12.05 30.81 -1.70
C LEU A 792 -13.21 30.02 -2.32
N HIS A 793 -14.29 29.78 -1.59
CA HIS A 793 -15.50 29.14 -2.13
C HIS A 793 -16.09 29.97 -3.27
N GLN A 794 -16.17 31.28 -3.08
CA GLN A 794 -16.63 32.21 -4.10
C GLN A 794 -15.68 32.26 -5.32
N GLN A 795 -14.35 32.26 -5.09
CA GLN A 795 -13.37 32.21 -6.18
C GLN A 795 -13.46 30.94 -7.02
N LEU A 796 -13.73 29.78 -6.40
CA LEU A 796 -13.96 28.52 -7.11
C LEU A 796 -15.20 28.63 -8.01
N LEU A 797 -16.30 29.16 -7.47
CA LEU A 797 -17.54 29.37 -8.23
C LEU A 797 -17.33 30.32 -9.42
N GLU A 798 -16.64 31.45 -9.21
CA GLU A 798 -16.33 32.41 -10.27
C GLU A 798 -15.50 31.80 -11.41
N LEU A 799 -14.54 30.93 -11.08
CA LEU A 799 -13.74 30.22 -12.07
C LEU A 799 -14.60 29.24 -12.89
N GLU A 800 -15.49 28.49 -12.25
CA GLU A 800 -16.43 27.59 -12.94
C GLU A 800 -17.38 28.37 -13.87
N VAL A 801 -18.02 29.42 -13.36
CA VAL A 801 -18.90 30.30 -14.15
C VAL A 801 -18.16 30.87 -15.36
N GLY A 802 -16.93 31.36 -15.17
CA GLY A 802 -16.09 31.89 -16.25
C GLY A 802 -15.79 30.86 -17.32
N MET A 803 -15.37 29.64 -16.93
CA MET A 803 -15.06 28.57 -17.87
C MET A 803 -16.28 28.15 -18.70
N TYR A 804 -17.45 28.00 -18.06
CA TYR A 804 -18.68 27.56 -18.73
C TYR A 804 -19.28 28.65 -19.63
N ALA A 805 -19.16 29.92 -19.23
CA ALA A 805 -19.56 31.06 -20.06
C ALA A 805 -18.66 31.19 -21.31
N GLU A 806 -17.36 30.96 -21.19
CA GLU A 806 -16.43 30.95 -22.32
C GLU A 806 -16.71 29.81 -23.32
N LEU A 807 -17.24 28.68 -22.84
CA LEU A 807 -17.77 27.61 -23.68
C LEU A 807 -19.12 27.94 -24.33
N GLY A 808 -19.68 29.14 -24.08
CA GLY A 808 -20.94 29.61 -24.65
C GLY A 808 -22.17 28.84 -24.15
N LEU A 809 -22.08 28.17 -23.00
CA LEU A 809 -23.20 27.42 -22.44
C LEU A 809 -24.20 28.35 -21.75
N HIS A 810 -25.48 27.96 -21.80
CA HIS A 810 -26.53 28.56 -20.98
C HIS A 810 -26.73 27.74 -19.71
N PHE A 811 -26.60 28.36 -18.55
CA PHE A 811 -26.66 27.65 -17.27
C PHE A 811 -27.19 28.53 -16.14
N GLN A 812 -27.60 27.88 -15.05
CA GLN A 812 -28.00 28.49 -13.80
C GLN A 812 -27.05 28.10 -12.66
N VAL A 813 -26.83 29.03 -11.74
CA VAL A 813 -26.07 28.80 -10.51
C VAL A 813 -27.07 28.73 -9.35
N LEU A 814 -27.00 27.66 -8.57
CA LEU A 814 -27.92 27.36 -7.48
C LEU A 814 -27.18 27.30 -6.14
N ASP A 815 -27.74 27.95 -5.11
CA ASP A 815 -27.40 27.70 -3.70
C ASP A 815 -28.24 26.55 -3.19
N MET A 816 -27.59 25.42 -2.93
CA MET A 816 -28.28 24.15 -2.72
C MET A 816 -28.91 24.06 -1.35
N ALA A 817 -30.14 23.55 -1.32
CA ALA A 817 -30.88 23.37 -0.07
C ALA A 817 -30.30 22.29 0.84
N SER A 818 -30.67 22.36 2.12
CA SER A 818 -30.11 21.56 3.20
C SER A 818 -30.20 20.04 2.99
N HIS A 819 -31.23 19.53 2.30
CA HIS A 819 -31.36 18.08 2.01
C HIS A 819 -30.26 17.57 1.06
N ASP A 820 -29.69 18.44 0.22
CA ASP A 820 -28.76 18.07 -0.86
C ASP A 820 -27.28 18.41 -0.57
N LEU A 821 -26.96 18.93 0.62
CA LEU A 821 -25.58 19.26 1.00
C LEU A 821 -24.63 18.05 1.19
N GLY A 822 -25.10 16.81 1.09
CA GLY A 822 -24.31 15.65 1.51
C GLY A 822 -24.07 15.63 3.04
N ALA A 823 -23.02 14.97 3.51
CA ALA A 823 -22.56 15.05 4.90
C ALA A 823 -21.45 16.09 5.16
N PRO A 824 -20.45 16.27 4.27
CA PRO A 824 -19.30 17.13 4.57
C PRO A 824 -19.55 18.63 4.27
N ALA A 825 -20.42 19.00 3.34
CA ALA A 825 -20.59 20.39 2.96
C ALA A 825 -21.27 21.21 4.06
N TYR A 826 -20.71 22.39 4.33
CA TYR A 826 -21.27 23.49 5.12
C TYR A 826 -22.15 24.39 4.24
N ARG A 827 -21.71 24.65 3.00
CA ARG A 827 -22.44 25.32 1.92
C ARG A 827 -22.04 24.71 0.57
N LYS A 828 -22.97 24.60 -0.37
CA LYS A 828 -22.77 23.96 -1.67
C LYS A 828 -23.44 24.79 -2.78
N PHE A 829 -22.71 25.05 -3.86
CA PHE A 829 -23.23 25.67 -5.07
C PHE A 829 -23.19 24.68 -6.22
N ASP A 830 -24.30 24.50 -6.93
CA ASP A 830 -24.33 23.70 -8.16
C ASP A 830 -24.50 24.60 -9.38
N ILE A 831 -23.91 24.17 -10.50
CA ILE A 831 -24.13 24.78 -11.80
C ILE A 831 -24.82 23.78 -12.70
N GLU A 832 -25.98 24.17 -13.23
CA GLU A 832 -26.75 23.33 -14.14
C GLU A 832 -26.84 23.93 -15.53
N ALA A 833 -26.39 23.21 -16.55
CA ALA A 833 -26.45 23.64 -17.94
C ALA A 833 -27.74 23.19 -18.62
N TRP A 834 -28.28 24.03 -19.50
CA TRP A 834 -29.42 23.71 -20.33
C TRP A 834 -29.05 22.62 -21.34
N MET A 835 -29.85 21.56 -21.42
CA MET A 835 -29.68 20.43 -22.34
C MET A 835 -30.92 20.34 -23.24
N PRO A 836 -30.91 20.97 -24.44
CA PRO A 836 -32.08 21.10 -25.30
C PRO A 836 -32.82 19.80 -25.62
N GLY A 837 -32.11 18.73 -25.97
CA GLY A 837 -32.70 17.43 -26.31
C GLY A 837 -33.23 16.68 -25.09
N MET A 838 -32.68 16.95 -23.89
CA MET A 838 -33.25 16.47 -22.63
C MET A 838 -34.39 17.35 -22.10
N GLY A 839 -34.57 18.57 -22.62
CA GLY A 839 -35.63 19.50 -22.25
C GLY A 839 -35.52 20.07 -20.83
N ARG A 840 -34.34 20.02 -20.20
CA ARG A 840 -34.14 20.47 -18.80
C ARG A 840 -32.73 21.01 -18.55
N TYR A 841 -32.56 21.67 -17.41
CA TYR A 841 -31.23 21.89 -16.85
C TYR A 841 -30.68 20.60 -16.24
N GLY A 842 -29.37 20.48 -16.24
CA GLY A 842 -28.70 19.40 -15.55
C GLY A 842 -27.33 19.80 -15.01
N GLU A 843 -27.09 19.43 -13.76
CA GLU A 843 -25.84 19.65 -13.00
C GLU A 843 -24.60 19.25 -13.82
N ILE A 844 -23.69 20.19 -14.04
CA ILE A 844 -22.37 19.99 -14.64
C ILE A 844 -21.22 20.25 -13.65
N SER A 845 -21.53 20.89 -12.52
CA SER A 845 -20.58 21.20 -11.45
C SER A 845 -21.25 21.22 -10.08
N SER A 846 -20.44 20.97 -9.06
CA SER A 846 -20.73 21.24 -7.65
C SER A 846 -19.49 21.81 -6.97
N ALA A 847 -19.64 22.87 -6.18
CA ALA A 847 -18.58 23.47 -5.36
C ALA A 847 -19.00 23.54 -3.89
N SER A 848 -18.22 22.93 -3.00
CA SER A 848 -18.54 22.81 -1.57
C SER A 848 -17.44 23.42 -0.69
N ASN A 849 -17.86 24.22 0.29
CA ASN A 849 -17.05 24.54 1.46
C ASN A 849 -17.33 23.48 2.54
N CYS A 850 -16.33 22.71 2.94
CA CYS A 850 -16.47 21.64 3.93
C CYS A 850 -15.95 22.03 5.32
N THR A 851 -15.57 23.30 5.50
CA THR A 851 -14.92 23.82 6.72
C THR A 851 -13.87 22.84 7.25
N ASP A 852 -13.83 22.56 8.54
CA ASP A 852 -12.88 21.63 9.14
C ASP A 852 -13.39 20.17 9.18
N TYR A 853 -14.54 19.84 8.56
CA TYR A 853 -15.15 18.52 8.65
C TYR A 853 -14.23 17.40 8.15
N GLN A 854 -13.67 17.59 6.95
CA GLN A 854 -12.73 16.63 6.35
C GLN A 854 -11.36 16.75 7.02
N ALA A 855 -10.91 17.97 7.33
CA ALA A 855 -9.65 18.20 8.02
C ALA A 855 -9.56 17.52 9.39
N ARG A 856 -10.66 17.46 10.16
CA ARG A 856 -10.75 16.74 11.44
C ARG A 856 -10.73 15.22 11.29
N ARG A 857 -11.14 14.69 10.16
CA ARG A 857 -11.13 13.24 9.87
C ARG A 857 -9.81 12.78 9.25
N LEU A 858 -9.24 13.62 8.39
CA LEU A 858 -7.93 13.44 7.74
C LEU A 858 -6.76 13.96 8.60
N ASN A 859 -7.06 14.60 9.74
CA ASN A 859 -6.08 15.22 10.63
C ASN A 859 -5.15 16.24 9.94
N ILE A 860 -5.73 17.08 9.09
CA ILE A 860 -5.03 18.16 8.40
C ILE A 860 -5.02 19.39 9.31
N ARG A 861 -3.84 19.75 9.80
CA ARG A 861 -3.65 20.87 10.72
C ARG A 861 -2.71 21.91 10.13
N TYR A 862 -2.73 23.11 10.68
CA TYR A 862 -1.73 24.13 10.40
C TYR A 862 -1.27 24.81 11.69
N ARG A 863 -0.10 25.46 11.64
CA ARG A 863 0.40 26.28 12.75
C ARG A 863 0.24 27.77 12.40
N PRO A 864 -0.66 28.51 13.08
CA PRO A 864 -0.78 29.95 12.92
C PRO A 864 0.53 30.67 13.21
N GLN A 865 0.80 31.77 12.50
CA GLN A 865 1.90 32.66 12.89
C GLN A 865 1.55 33.36 14.20
N PRO A 866 2.51 33.52 15.14
CA PRO A 866 2.28 34.34 16.31
C PRO A 866 1.98 35.78 15.86
N PRO A 867 1.03 36.47 16.51
CA PRO A 867 0.74 37.86 16.17
C PRO A 867 2.03 38.70 16.27
N PRO A 868 2.26 39.65 15.36
CA PRO A 868 3.40 40.57 15.48
C PRO A 868 3.32 41.27 16.83
N ALA A 869 4.46 41.35 17.53
CA ALA A 869 4.55 42.05 18.81
C ALA A 869 4.09 43.50 18.60
N ALA A 870 3.10 43.93 19.37
CA ALA A 870 2.61 45.30 19.35
C ALA A 870 3.79 46.25 19.66
N GLU A 871 4.04 47.21 18.75
CA GLU A 871 4.90 48.35 19.03
C GLU A 871 4.15 49.34 19.95
N GLY A 872 4.73 49.65 21.11
CA GLY A 872 4.20 50.60 22.13
C GLY A 872 3.54 49.87 23.31
N ASP A 873 3.91 50.05 24.57
CA ASP A 873 4.37 51.26 25.25
C ASP A 873 5.47 51.00 26.28
N ALA A 874 6.41 51.95 26.34
CA ALA A 874 7.32 52.12 27.46
C ALA A 874 6.58 52.85 28.59
N ALA A 875 6.41 52.21 29.76
CA ALA A 875 6.18 52.90 31.01
C ALA A 875 6.62 52.06 32.22
N ALA A 876 7.17 52.75 33.21
CA ALA A 876 8.03 52.27 34.28
C ALA A 876 7.28 51.77 35.54
N GLY A 877 7.96 50.96 36.37
CA GLY A 877 7.58 50.70 37.77
C GLY A 877 8.06 49.35 38.34
N ALA A 878 9.12 49.37 39.15
CA ALA A 878 9.69 48.27 39.96
C ALA A 878 8.70 47.76 41.07
N PRO A 879 8.94 46.70 41.89
CA PRO A 879 10.24 46.14 42.29
C PRO A 879 10.38 44.59 42.43
N GLU A 880 11.62 44.22 42.75
CA GLU A 880 12.24 42.90 42.81
C GLU A 880 11.61 41.88 43.78
N GLY A 881 11.61 40.59 43.36
CA GLY A 881 11.23 39.47 44.21
C GLY A 881 11.65 38.10 43.68
N LYS A 882 12.82 37.63 44.16
CA LYS A 882 13.30 36.24 44.35
C LYS A 882 13.60 35.32 43.14
N LYS A 883 14.84 34.81 43.20
CA LYS A 883 15.49 33.80 42.35
C LYS A 883 14.78 32.43 42.39
N GLY A 884 14.53 31.86 41.22
CA GLY A 884 14.18 30.45 40.99
C GLY A 884 14.46 30.08 39.52
N GLY A 885 15.21 29.00 39.28
CA GLY A 885 15.93 28.72 38.03
C GLY A 885 15.11 28.73 36.73
N LYS A 886 15.55 29.52 35.75
CA LYS A 886 15.03 29.48 34.37
C LYS A 886 15.78 28.42 33.56
N LYS A 887 15.08 27.32 33.24
CA LYS A 887 15.34 26.53 32.04
C LYS A 887 15.31 27.47 30.84
N LYS A 888 16.30 27.37 29.94
CA LYS A 888 16.30 28.02 28.63
C LYS A 888 15.15 27.44 27.79
N GLY A 889 13.95 28.01 27.91
CA GLY A 889 12.83 27.77 27.01
C GLY A 889 12.93 28.74 25.84
N GLY A 890 13.09 28.23 24.61
CA GLY A 890 12.81 29.02 23.42
C GLY A 890 11.35 29.49 23.40
N PRO A 891 10.99 30.45 22.53
CA PRO A 891 9.62 30.97 22.46
C PRO A 891 8.62 29.81 22.24
N ALA A 892 7.56 29.79 23.03
CA ALA A 892 6.50 28.80 22.94
C ALA A 892 5.86 28.86 21.54
N LYS A 893 5.88 27.73 20.81
CA LYS A 893 5.22 27.64 19.49
C LYS A 893 3.70 27.74 19.67
N ALA A 894 3.02 28.50 18.81
CA ALA A 894 1.56 28.60 18.83
C ALA A 894 0.90 27.20 18.65
N PRO A 895 -0.23 26.93 19.33
CA PRO A 895 -0.96 25.68 19.17
C PRO A 895 -1.45 25.51 17.74
N THR A 896 -1.45 24.27 17.25
CA THR A 896 -1.96 23.96 15.90
C THR A 896 -3.47 24.06 15.85
N GLN A 897 -4.02 24.45 14.70
CA GLN A 897 -5.45 24.48 14.43
C GLN A 897 -5.78 23.54 13.25
N PHE A 898 -7.03 23.10 13.12
CA PHE A 898 -7.47 22.37 11.92
C PHE A 898 -7.62 23.35 10.75
N ALA A 899 -7.21 22.91 9.56
CA ALA A 899 -7.44 23.66 8.33
C ALA A 899 -8.92 23.56 7.90
N HIS A 900 -9.33 24.41 6.95
CA HIS A 900 -10.55 24.21 6.20
C HIS A 900 -10.26 23.55 4.85
N THR A 901 -11.23 22.82 4.31
CA THR A 901 -11.15 22.18 2.99
C THR A 901 -12.31 22.59 2.09
N LEU A 902 -12.02 22.77 0.81
CA LEU A 902 -13.01 23.03 -0.23
C LEU A 902 -12.76 22.11 -1.42
N ASN A 903 -13.84 21.72 -2.09
CA ASN A 903 -13.80 20.99 -3.36
C ASN A 903 -14.72 21.63 -4.38
N ALA A 904 -14.41 21.48 -5.66
CA ALA A 904 -15.15 22.07 -6.76
C ALA A 904 -14.93 21.31 -8.06
N THR A 905 -16.01 20.97 -8.77
CA THR A 905 -15.95 20.23 -10.03
C THR A 905 -15.68 21.19 -11.18
N ALA A 906 -14.43 21.25 -11.63
CA ALA A 906 -14.07 22.10 -12.76
C ALA A 906 -14.64 21.61 -14.09
N CYS A 907 -14.81 20.29 -14.26
CA CYS A 907 -15.43 19.71 -15.46
C CYS A 907 -15.88 18.26 -15.22
N ALA A 908 -17.19 18.02 -15.19
CA ALA A 908 -17.76 16.67 -15.30
C ALA A 908 -17.94 16.29 -16.78
N VAL A 909 -16.94 15.63 -17.35
CA VAL A 909 -16.77 15.51 -18.82
C VAL A 909 -18.02 14.97 -19.54
N PRO A 910 -18.67 13.87 -19.12
CA PRO A 910 -19.80 13.33 -19.89
C PRO A 910 -20.96 14.31 -20.00
N ARG A 911 -21.29 15.02 -18.91
CA ARG A 911 -22.38 15.99 -18.89
C ARG A 911 -22.04 17.25 -19.68
N MET A 912 -20.77 17.62 -19.72
CA MET A 912 -20.26 18.68 -20.60
C MET A 912 -20.34 18.29 -22.08
N ILE A 913 -20.05 17.03 -22.43
CA ILE A 913 -20.27 16.50 -23.79
C ILE A 913 -21.74 16.59 -24.16
N VAL A 914 -22.66 16.18 -23.28
CA VAL A 914 -24.12 16.32 -23.51
C VAL A 914 -24.48 17.77 -23.79
N ALA A 915 -24.07 18.70 -22.93
CA ALA A 915 -24.37 20.11 -23.09
C ALA A 915 -23.83 20.68 -24.42
N ILE A 916 -22.61 20.30 -24.82
CA ILE A 916 -22.01 20.78 -26.08
C ILE A 916 -22.72 20.18 -27.29
N LEU A 917 -22.92 18.86 -27.33
CA LEU A 917 -23.59 18.20 -28.46
C LEU A 917 -24.98 18.78 -28.70
N GLU A 918 -25.78 18.93 -27.64
CA GLU A 918 -27.16 19.36 -27.78
C GLU A 918 -27.29 20.87 -28.06
N ASN A 919 -26.43 21.74 -27.51
CA ASN A 919 -26.53 23.18 -27.75
C ASN A 919 -25.90 23.63 -29.08
N TYR A 920 -24.94 22.89 -29.61
CA TYR A 920 -24.20 23.27 -30.83
C TYR A 920 -24.59 22.49 -32.09
N GLN A 921 -25.63 21.65 -32.01
CA GLN A 921 -26.16 20.92 -33.16
C GLN A 921 -26.73 21.84 -34.25
N GLN A 922 -26.67 21.38 -35.49
CA GLN A 922 -27.17 22.05 -36.69
C GLN A 922 -28.25 21.19 -37.36
N GLU A 923 -29.04 21.82 -38.24
CA GLU A 923 -30.15 21.14 -38.94
C GLU A 923 -29.69 19.94 -39.79
N ASP A 924 -28.48 20.01 -40.34
CA ASP A 924 -27.86 18.94 -41.13
C ASP A 924 -27.34 17.76 -40.28
N GLY A 925 -27.50 17.84 -38.95
CA GLY A 925 -27.03 16.85 -37.98
C GLY A 925 -25.57 17.01 -37.58
N SER A 926 -24.84 18.01 -38.10
CA SER A 926 -23.49 18.34 -37.63
C SER A 926 -23.52 19.08 -36.29
N VAL A 927 -22.40 19.09 -35.57
CA VAL A 927 -22.25 19.82 -34.29
C VAL A 927 -21.05 20.76 -34.39
N VAL A 928 -21.26 22.05 -34.15
CA VAL A 928 -20.18 23.05 -34.13
C VAL A 928 -19.35 22.89 -32.85
N VAL A 929 -18.03 22.87 -32.97
CA VAL A 929 -17.13 22.83 -31.80
C VAL A 929 -17.00 24.25 -31.24
N PRO A 930 -17.24 24.47 -29.93
CA PRO A 930 -17.04 25.77 -29.28
C PRO A 930 -15.65 26.31 -29.56
N GLU A 931 -15.54 27.62 -29.84
CA GLU A 931 -14.28 28.24 -30.27
C GLU A 931 -13.13 27.97 -29.30
N ALA A 932 -13.40 28.07 -28.00
CA ALA A 932 -12.44 27.81 -26.92
C ALA A 932 -11.86 26.38 -26.93
N LEU A 933 -12.57 25.41 -27.51
CA LEU A 933 -12.13 24.00 -27.59
C LEU A 933 -11.38 23.67 -28.88
N ARG A 934 -11.47 24.48 -29.93
CA ARG A 934 -10.90 24.16 -31.26
C ARG A 934 -9.39 23.91 -31.22
N LEU A 935 -8.66 24.66 -30.39
CA LEU A 935 -7.22 24.46 -30.20
C LEU A 935 -6.91 23.06 -29.64
N TYR A 936 -7.76 22.55 -28.74
CA TYR A 936 -7.60 21.25 -28.11
C TYR A 936 -8.23 20.11 -28.93
N MET A 937 -9.12 20.44 -29.85
CA MET A 937 -9.77 19.55 -30.81
C MET A 937 -8.97 19.37 -32.11
N MET A 938 -7.65 19.56 -32.09
CA MET A 938 -6.77 19.44 -33.26
C MET A 938 -7.19 20.34 -34.44
N GLY A 939 -7.82 21.49 -34.15
CA GLY A 939 -8.33 22.42 -35.16
C GLY A 939 -9.68 22.05 -35.77
N ILE A 940 -10.33 20.97 -35.31
CA ILE A 940 -11.70 20.62 -35.74
C ILE A 940 -12.65 21.71 -35.25
N ASP A 941 -13.36 22.34 -36.18
CA ASP A 941 -14.35 23.39 -35.93
C ASP A 941 -15.81 22.88 -36.01
N VAL A 942 -16.05 21.76 -36.69
CA VAL A 942 -17.36 21.11 -36.83
C VAL A 942 -17.21 19.58 -36.87
N ILE A 943 -18.03 18.87 -36.08
CA ILE A 943 -18.21 17.41 -36.13
C ILE A 943 -19.29 17.09 -37.17
N ARG A 944 -18.96 16.31 -38.21
CA ARG A 944 -19.85 16.10 -39.36
C ARG A 944 -20.39 14.66 -39.43
N PRO A 945 -21.61 14.45 -39.97
CA PRO A 945 -22.13 13.11 -40.24
C PRO A 945 -21.20 12.30 -41.13
N LYS A 946 -21.01 11.03 -40.79
CA LYS A 946 -20.16 10.11 -41.55
C LYS A 946 -21.00 9.37 -42.59
N LYS A 947 -20.42 9.09 -43.76
CA LYS A 947 -21.07 8.22 -44.76
C LYS A 947 -21.22 6.83 -44.15
N LYS A 948 -22.45 6.40 -43.85
CA LYS A 948 -22.74 5.04 -43.38
C LYS A 948 -22.20 4.03 -44.41
N ILE A 949 -21.10 3.34 -44.08
CA ILE A 949 -20.66 2.17 -44.82
C ILE A 949 -21.59 1.05 -44.35
N ASN A 950 -22.54 0.65 -45.19
CA ASN A 950 -23.41 -0.50 -44.91
C ASN A 950 -22.52 -1.72 -44.60
N LYS A 951 -22.44 -2.12 -43.33
CA LYS A 951 -21.96 -3.45 -42.99
C LYS A 951 -23.03 -4.42 -43.50
N ALA A 952 -22.67 -5.20 -44.51
CA ALA A 952 -23.53 -6.26 -45.03
C ALA A 952 -23.93 -7.20 -43.88
N ALA A 953 -25.20 -7.59 -43.90
CA ALA A 953 -25.95 -8.30 -42.86
C ALA A 953 -25.30 -9.62 -42.40
#